data_AF-A0A549TCW4-F1
#
_entry.id   AF-A0A549TCW4-F1
#
_cell.length_a   1.000
_cell.length_b   1.000
_cell.length_c   1.000
_cell.angle_alpha   90.00
_cell.angle_beta   90.00
_cell.angle_gamma   90.00
#
_symmetry.space_group_name_H-M   'P 1'
#
loop_
_entity.id
_entity.type
_entity.pdbx_description
1 polymer ?
#
loop_
_entity_poly.entity_id
_entity_poly.type
_entity_poly.pdbx_seq_one_letter_code
_entity_poly.pdbx_strand_id
1 'polypeptide(L)'
;MAKIEINPEDAQYDAVEVADVVEALAASGLASIDALRQAGYQPVASGGTALSSNNSPQSTQINQVSYRKKHTLAVDCSNFILVYANYGTASPGIMEAGYSPINVTAAMDKLGSTETANDGHTVPVAFNGSRRARVDPGCVLFSDPVFLPLSKGERFYTKTASDTFAVPAPDAPAVSASGTGGALAAGASYLISVCYIFADGSESLLSAGSVATIPAGASTGSITVTSPAAYPGAIAYRVCIGSRNATTGVQAAYAKACQEGLAAIGQPKTIIREQTAGARTRLIGGAAGRASGGGIRDVGEVASLGDRTIPGATLDVSASPNNIYTPLTILGRPKRPCASVAIVADSKGAGTGDGGVGYGEGGFIVRGITNRLDLKMQDQTTPLCGYIPMGLGGEKLDDFVNSLASSVRDRTRNRLAELANNIISNYGNNDKGLGFSTFRANLLKAVSWYAPRGIKWHQMTLPPSTNTTDAWTTVAGQTKVSTEATRLQINAWLRDTGPSGFRQESGYFDLTGVIETCSAVEVNASNVKTLDGGYVIVPAARPSITGTLTGVTAKYEFIDSSKAGWVADLYKGYSIRFTTGAAANTAAGVIFYTRADGTINVDAGWSATPAVGDAYEITFVAAIDAAHDSTWAHIEIGKVIRDYVLAGNLRVS
;
A
#
# COMPACT_ATOMS: atom_id res chain seq x y z
N MET A 1 15.58 37.69 18.29
CA MET A 1 16.74 37.13 17.55
C MET A 1 17.69 36.51 18.56
N ALA A 2 17.71 35.19 18.64
CA ALA A 2 18.74 34.45 19.39
C ALA A 2 19.52 33.63 18.36
N LYS A 3 20.82 33.89 18.23
CA LYS A 3 21.74 33.15 17.36
C LYS A 3 22.03 31.80 18.00
N ILE A 4 21.81 30.73 17.24
CA ILE A 4 22.36 29.40 17.53
C ILE A 4 23.82 29.45 17.07
N GLU A 5 24.77 29.43 17.99
CA GLU A 5 26.19 29.23 17.67
C GLU A 5 26.45 27.73 17.47
N ILE A 6 26.88 27.36 16.27
CA ILE A 6 27.32 26.01 15.92
C ILE A 6 28.80 25.92 16.29
N ASN A 7 29.16 24.83 16.98
CA ASN A 7 30.52 24.59 17.48
C ASN A 7 31.49 24.41 16.29
N PRO A 8 32.63 25.12 16.24
CA PRO A 8 33.51 25.17 15.07
C PRO A 8 34.32 23.89 14.80
N GLU A 9 34.14 22.84 15.61
CA GLU A 9 34.87 21.56 15.47
C GLU A 9 34.11 20.52 14.62
N ASP A 10 32.84 20.77 14.27
CA ASP A 10 32.04 19.95 13.32
C ASP A 10 32.21 20.38 11.85
N ALA A 11 33.10 21.33 11.58
CA ALA A 11 33.33 21.91 10.25
C ALA A 11 34.27 21.04 9.40
N GLN A 12 33.72 19.99 8.80
CA GLN A 12 34.29 19.42 7.57
C GLN A 12 33.26 19.25 6.44
N TYR A 13 32.24 20.11 6.41
CA TYR A 13 31.46 20.39 5.21
C TYR A 13 31.28 21.90 5.09
N ASP A 14 31.54 22.41 3.89
CA ASP A 14 31.63 23.82 3.58
C ASP A 14 30.30 24.53 3.90
N ALA A 15 30.33 25.49 4.82
CA ALA A 15 29.14 26.26 5.21
C ALA A 15 28.51 27.00 4.00
N VAL A 16 29.30 27.20 2.94
CA VAL A 16 28.86 27.75 1.66
C VAL A 16 28.00 26.74 0.88
N GLU A 17 28.35 25.45 0.88
CA GLU A 17 27.61 24.39 0.18
C GLU A 17 26.25 24.09 0.85
N VAL A 18 26.17 24.26 2.18
CA VAL A 18 24.91 24.14 2.95
C VAL A 18 24.01 25.35 2.75
N ALA A 19 24.57 26.56 2.69
CA ALA A 19 23.81 27.79 2.45
C ALA A 19 23.27 27.85 1.01
N ASP A 20 24.10 27.52 0.01
CA ASP A 20 23.70 27.52 -1.40
C ASP A 20 22.62 26.48 -1.71
N VAL A 21 22.67 25.31 -1.05
CA VAL A 21 21.63 24.28 -1.19
C VAL A 21 20.34 24.69 -0.47
N VAL A 22 20.40 25.30 0.72
CA VAL A 22 19.20 25.77 1.43
C VAL A 22 18.53 26.94 0.71
N GLU A 23 19.32 27.86 0.13
CA GLU A 23 18.81 29.03 -0.60
C GLU A 23 18.29 28.65 -2.00
N ALA A 24 18.95 27.72 -2.71
CA ALA A 24 18.42 27.13 -3.93
C ALA A 24 17.18 26.24 -3.68
N LEU A 25 17.11 25.52 -2.56
CA LEU A 25 15.97 24.68 -2.19
C LEU A 25 14.74 25.52 -1.76
N ALA A 26 14.96 26.62 -1.04
CA ALA A 26 13.92 27.59 -0.68
C ALA A 26 13.37 28.34 -1.91
N ALA A 27 14.22 28.60 -2.91
CA ALA A 27 13.79 29.17 -4.20
C ALA A 27 13.10 28.15 -5.12
N SER A 28 13.41 26.85 -4.98
CA SER A 28 12.94 25.80 -5.90
C SER A 28 11.52 25.28 -5.62
N GLY A 29 10.96 25.51 -4.43
CA GLY A 29 9.65 25.00 -4.02
C GLY A 29 9.51 23.50 -4.32
N LEU A 30 10.08 22.63 -3.47
CA LEU A 30 9.97 21.17 -3.59
C LEU A 30 8.49 20.72 -3.53
N ALA A 31 7.80 20.82 -4.67
CA ALA A 31 6.37 20.58 -4.82
C ALA A 31 6.07 19.44 -5.80
N SER A 32 7.09 18.77 -6.34
CA SER A 32 6.91 17.70 -7.33
C SER A 32 7.93 16.57 -7.25
N ILE A 33 7.51 15.39 -7.70
CA ILE A 33 8.35 14.19 -7.82
C ILE A 33 9.57 14.44 -8.71
N ASP A 34 9.40 15.19 -9.81
CA ASP A 34 10.48 15.46 -10.75
C ASP A 34 11.57 16.32 -10.11
N ALA A 35 11.21 17.32 -9.30
CA ALA A 35 12.17 18.14 -8.55
C ALA A 35 12.97 17.31 -7.53
N LEU A 36 12.31 16.42 -6.80
CA LEU A 36 12.99 15.52 -5.85
C LEU A 36 13.98 14.59 -6.56
N ARG A 37 13.58 14.01 -7.70
CA ARG A 37 14.45 13.14 -8.50
C ARG A 37 15.66 13.89 -9.04
N GLN A 38 15.46 15.10 -9.58
CA GLN A 38 16.54 15.96 -10.07
C GLN A 38 17.50 16.36 -8.94
N ALA A 39 16.98 16.56 -7.72
CA ALA A 39 17.78 16.83 -6.53
C ALA A 39 18.46 15.56 -5.93
N GLY A 40 18.28 14.40 -6.55
CA GLY A 40 18.93 13.14 -6.13
C GLY A 40 18.29 12.47 -4.91
N TYR A 41 17.05 12.84 -4.55
CA TYR A 41 16.31 12.14 -3.51
C TYR A 41 15.80 10.79 -4.01
N GLN A 42 15.98 9.76 -3.19
CA GLN A 42 15.48 8.42 -3.43
C GLN A 42 15.14 7.71 -2.11
N PRO A 43 14.39 6.59 -2.13
CA PRO A 43 14.15 5.77 -0.94
C PRO A 43 15.47 5.30 -0.29
N VAL A 44 15.61 5.53 1.02
CA VAL A 44 16.85 5.20 1.76
C VAL A 44 16.65 4.29 2.96
N ALA A 45 15.41 4.06 3.41
CA ALA A 45 15.12 3.25 4.58
C ALA A 45 14.08 2.16 4.27
N SER A 46 13.84 1.28 5.26
CA SER A 46 12.69 0.39 5.21
C SER A 46 11.40 1.19 5.03
N GLY A 47 10.56 0.75 4.10
CA GLY A 47 9.31 1.42 3.74
C GLY A 47 8.32 1.54 4.90
N GLY A 48 7.31 2.38 4.70
CA GLY A 48 6.12 2.45 5.53
C GLY A 48 5.30 1.17 5.51
N THR A 49 4.16 1.18 6.19
CA THR A 49 3.17 0.12 5.98
C THR A 49 2.57 0.33 4.58
N ALA A 50 2.51 -0.73 3.76
CA ALA A 50 1.87 -0.63 2.45
C ALA A 50 0.47 -0.02 2.61
N LEU A 51 0.09 0.86 1.67
CA LEU A 51 -1.24 1.42 1.59
C LEU A 51 -2.20 0.32 1.14
N SER A 52 -2.64 -0.50 2.09
CA SER A 52 -3.79 -1.38 1.91
C SER A 52 -5.06 -0.51 1.85
N SER A 53 -6.11 -1.01 1.21
CA SER A 53 -7.43 -0.38 1.09
C SER A 53 -8.04 0.13 2.40
N ASN A 54 -7.44 -0.21 3.55
CA ASN A 54 -7.99 -0.04 4.88
C ASN A 54 -7.24 0.97 5.76
N ASN A 55 -6.21 1.68 5.26
CA ASN A 55 -5.53 2.70 6.06
C ASN A 55 -6.33 4.02 6.22
N SER A 56 -7.59 4.01 5.81
CA SER A 56 -8.48 5.13 6.09
C SER A 56 -9.37 4.83 7.27
N PRO A 57 -9.32 5.66 8.30
CA PRO A 57 -10.41 5.78 9.23
C PRO A 57 -11.66 6.35 8.51
N GLN A 58 -12.45 5.46 7.91
CA GLN A 58 -13.75 5.78 7.31
C GLN A 58 -14.89 5.86 8.35
N SER A 59 -14.61 5.71 9.64
CA SER A 59 -15.62 5.91 10.68
C SER A 59 -15.83 7.40 10.94
N THR A 60 -17.08 7.79 11.11
CA THR A 60 -17.59 9.08 11.63
C THR A 60 -17.07 9.45 13.02
N GLN A 61 -16.09 8.72 13.55
CA GLN A 61 -15.33 9.03 14.75
C GLN A 61 -13.86 8.71 14.48
N ILE A 62 -13.05 9.75 14.32
CA ILE A 62 -11.61 9.65 14.58
C ILE A 62 -11.34 10.47 15.81
N ASN A 63 -11.05 9.75 16.89
CA ASN A 63 -10.24 10.26 17.96
C ASN A 63 -8.79 10.30 17.44
N GLN A 64 -8.13 11.46 17.54
CA GLN A 64 -6.73 11.67 17.18
C GLN A 64 -5.84 10.44 17.45
N VAL A 65 -5.20 9.91 16.40
CA VAL A 65 -4.32 8.73 16.50
C VAL A 65 -2.87 9.16 16.34
N SER A 66 -2.02 8.76 17.27
CA SER A 66 -0.57 8.85 17.15
C SER A 66 0.02 7.45 16.98
N TYR A 67 0.91 7.27 16.01
CA TYR A 67 1.63 6.03 15.76
C TYR A 67 3.13 6.27 15.62
N ARG A 68 3.92 5.33 16.13
CA ARG A 68 5.38 5.31 16.01
C ARG A 68 5.80 4.09 15.19
N LYS A 69 6.48 4.31 14.05
CA LYS A 69 7.00 3.25 13.17
C LYS A 69 8.51 3.17 13.23
N LYS A 70 9.06 1.97 13.33
CA LYS A 70 10.50 1.72 13.31
C LYS A 70 10.99 1.61 11.86
N HIS A 71 12.15 2.19 11.59
CA HIS A 71 12.83 2.11 10.31
C HIS A 71 14.30 1.74 10.50
N THR A 72 14.87 1.09 9.48
CA THR A 72 16.32 0.83 9.39
C THR A 72 16.87 1.52 8.15
N LEU A 73 17.95 2.28 8.32
CA LEU A 73 18.58 2.98 7.21
C LEU A 73 19.38 2.00 6.34
N ALA A 74 19.10 1.95 5.05
CA ALA A 74 19.74 1.03 4.11
C ALA A 74 21.08 1.54 3.57
N VAL A 75 21.24 2.87 3.51
CA VAL A 75 22.37 3.55 2.87
C VAL A 75 22.74 4.83 3.61
N ASP A 76 24.02 5.20 3.59
CA ASP A 76 24.44 6.48 4.14
C ASP A 76 23.87 7.62 3.29
N CYS A 77 23.12 8.51 3.93
CA CYS A 77 22.49 9.65 3.27
C CYS A 77 22.43 10.86 4.20
N SER A 78 21.99 11.98 3.65
CA SER A 78 21.61 13.17 4.40
C SER A 78 20.22 13.64 3.97
N ASN A 79 19.64 14.55 4.77
CA ASN A 79 18.40 15.26 4.46
C ASN A 79 17.23 14.32 4.19
N PHE A 80 16.50 13.93 5.23
CA PHE A 80 15.35 13.04 5.08
C PHE A 80 14.11 13.79 4.61
N ILE A 81 13.31 13.15 3.76
CA ILE A 81 11.97 13.61 3.39
C ILE A 81 10.99 12.49 3.73
N LEU A 82 9.99 12.81 4.54
CA LEU A 82 8.86 11.92 4.82
C LEU A 82 7.83 12.08 3.71
N VAL A 83 7.43 10.96 3.10
CA VAL A 83 6.42 10.94 2.04
C VAL A 83 5.13 10.39 2.60
N TYR A 84 4.09 11.22 2.68
CA TYR A 84 2.74 10.83 3.06
C TYR A 84 1.84 10.79 1.85
N ALA A 85 0.82 9.95 1.89
CA ALA A 85 0.02 9.61 0.74
C ALA A 85 -1.39 9.24 1.18
N ASN A 86 -2.40 9.94 0.66
CA ASN A 86 -3.81 9.66 0.98
C ASN A 86 -4.50 9.07 -0.24
N TYR A 87 -4.35 7.76 -0.40
CA TYR A 87 -4.98 6.98 -1.46
C TYR A 87 -5.71 5.80 -0.86
N GLY A 88 -6.67 5.28 -1.61
CA GLY A 88 -7.05 3.90 -1.46
C GLY A 88 -8.03 3.46 -2.54
N THR A 89 -8.50 2.24 -2.39
CA THR A 89 -9.11 1.47 -3.47
C THR A 89 -10.30 0.66 -2.92
N ALA A 90 -11.55 0.91 -3.35
CA ALA A 90 -12.65 -0.06 -3.16
C ALA A 90 -12.54 -1.25 -4.11
N SER A 91 -11.66 -1.18 -5.11
CA SER A 91 -11.38 -2.30 -6.01
C SER A 91 -9.97 -2.21 -6.57
N PRO A 92 -9.31 -3.36 -6.82
CA PRO A 92 -7.99 -3.38 -7.46
C PRO A 92 -7.98 -2.52 -8.73
N GLY A 93 -7.00 -1.64 -8.88
CA GLY A 93 -6.87 -0.76 -10.06
C GLY A 93 -7.59 0.58 -10.05
N ILE A 94 -8.52 0.81 -9.11
CA ILE A 94 -9.30 2.05 -9.07
C ILE A 94 -8.92 2.84 -7.83
N MET A 95 -8.23 3.96 -8.04
CA MET A 95 -8.05 4.99 -7.02
C MET A 95 -9.43 5.59 -6.73
N GLU A 96 -9.94 5.37 -5.52
CA GLU A 96 -11.20 5.97 -5.12
C GLU A 96 -11.03 7.42 -4.67
N ALA A 97 -11.95 8.24 -5.16
CA ALA A 97 -12.27 9.52 -4.54
C ALA A 97 -13.19 9.28 -3.33
N GLY A 98 -12.71 8.61 -2.28
CA GLY A 98 -13.56 8.24 -1.13
C GLY A 98 -13.01 8.69 0.23
N TYR A 99 -11.76 9.12 0.27
CA TYR A 99 -11.07 9.36 1.53
C TYR A 99 -11.38 10.74 2.11
N SER A 100 -11.38 10.86 3.42
CA SER A 100 -11.39 12.17 4.07
C SER A 100 -9.97 12.76 3.98
N PRO A 101 -9.83 14.09 3.88
CA PRO A 101 -8.53 14.72 4.05
C PRO A 101 -7.96 14.38 5.44
N ILE A 102 -6.65 14.09 5.47
CA ILE A 102 -5.93 13.70 6.68
C ILE A 102 -4.99 14.85 7.06
N ASN A 103 -5.07 15.32 8.31
CA ASN A 103 -4.00 16.17 8.83
C ASN A 103 -2.88 15.32 9.40
N VAL A 104 -1.66 15.80 9.24
CA VAL A 104 -0.44 15.11 9.63
C VAL A 104 0.44 16.06 10.41
N THR A 105 0.88 15.61 11.57
CA THR A 105 2.02 16.18 12.31
C THR A 105 3.04 15.06 12.49
N ALA A 106 4.32 15.36 12.32
CA ALA A 106 5.35 14.34 12.37
C ALA A 106 6.62 14.76 13.13
N ALA A 107 7.38 13.75 13.55
CA ALA A 107 8.73 13.87 14.11
C ALA A 107 9.56 12.63 13.77
N MET A 108 10.89 12.77 13.80
CA MET A 108 11.83 11.66 13.70
C MET A 108 12.61 11.51 15.01
N ASP A 109 12.80 10.28 15.46
CA ASP A 109 13.63 9.96 16.62
C ASP A 109 14.76 9.02 16.21
N LYS A 110 15.96 9.20 16.73
CA LYS A 110 16.97 8.13 16.66
C LYS A 110 16.68 7.05 17.72
N LEU A 111 16.91 5.78 17.38
CA LEU A 111 16.70 4.67 18.31
C LEU A 111 17.69 4.77 19.48
N GLY A 112 17.20 4.62 20.71
CA GLY A 112 18.01 4.60 21.92
C GLY A 112 18.64 3.25 22.24
N SER A 113 19.06 3.04 23.49
CA SER A 113 19.73 1.81 23.94
C SER A 113 18.84 0.56 23.99
N THR A 114 17.53 0.71 23.85
CA THR A 114 16.56 -0.38 23.81
C THR A 114 15.56 -0.17 22.67
N GLU A 115 14.90 -1.24 22.21
CA GLU A 115 13.85 -1.22 21.18
C GLU A 115 12.62 -0.38 21.55
N THR A 116 12.54 0.21 22.74
CA THR A 116 11.46 1.12 23.14
C THR A 116 11.96 2.54 23.44
N ALA A 117 13.26 2.69 23.72
CA ALA A 117 13.88 3.97 24.05
C ALA A 117 14.11 4.84 22.80
N ASN A 118 13.90 6.15 22.96
CA ASN A 118 14.52 7.16 22.12
C ASN A 118 15.89 7.49 22.76
N ASP A 119 16.91 7.81 21.96
CA ASP A 119 18.17 8.35 22.47
C ASP A 119 18.03 9.78 23.05
N GLY A 120 16.83 10.37 22.92
CA GLY A 120 16.49 11.70 23.42
C GLY A 120 16.46 12.75 22.31
N HIS A 121 16.95 12.43 21.11
CA HIS A 121 16.94 13.30 19.95
C HIS A 121 15.64 13.13 19.17
N THR A 122 14.63 13.95 19.50
CA THR A 122 13.41 14.10 18.68
C THR A 122 13.57 15.30 17.76
N VAL A 123 13.59 15.09 16.44
CA VAL A 123 13.63 16.15 15.43
C VAL A 123 12.22 16.39 14.89
N PRO A 124 11.63 17.57 15.14
CA PRO A 124 10.30 17.89 14.65
C PRO A 124 10.29 18.01 13.11
N VAL A 125 9.34 17.38 12.41
CA VAL A 125 9.20 17.43 10.93
C VAL A 125 8.27 18.57 10.51
N ALA A 126 8.69 19.42 9.57
CA ALA A 126 7.86 20.49 9.01
C ALA A 126 7.41 20.16 7.57
N PHE A 127 6.42 20.89 7.09
CA PHE A 127 5.81 20.78 5.76
C PHE A 127 5.56 22.19 5.23
N ASN A 128 6.39 22.65 4.30
CA ASN A 128 6.40 24.03 3.82
C ASN A 128 6.47 25.04 4.99
N GLY A 129 7.35 24.77 5.95
CA GLY A 129 7.55 25.56 7.17
C GLY A 129 6.50 25.34 8.28
N SER A 130 5.41 24.62 8.00
CA SER A 130 4.36 24.33 8.99
C SER A 130 4.59 23.02 9.75
N ARG A 131 4.27 22.99 11.04
CA ARG A 131 4.30 21.76 11.86
C ARG A 131 3.20 20.76 11.51
N ARG A 132 2.14 21.23 10.86
CA ARG A 132 0.94 20.47 10.52
C ARG A 132 0.59 20.70 9.07
N ALA A 133 0.33 19.62 8.34
CA ALA A 133 -0.05 19.69 6.94
C ALA A 133 -1.20 18.75 6.61
N ARG A 134 -1.90 19.07 5.53
CA ARG A 134 -3.07 18.36 5.05
C ARG A 134 -2.71 17.50 3.84
N VAL A 135 -3.19 16.26 3.83
CA VAL A 135 -3.08 15.33 2.70
C VAL A 135 -4.47 15.06 2.15
N ASP A 136 -4.74 15.65 0.99
CA ASP A 136 -6.01 15.46 0.29
C ASP A 136 -6.15 14.07 -0.34
N PRO A 137 -7.39 13.60 -0.54
CA PRO A 137 -7.64 12.35 -1.25
C PRO A 137 -7.03 12.36 -2.66
N GLY A 138 -6.20 11.37 -2.94
CA GLY A 138 -5.44 11.26 -4.19
C GLY A 138 -4.16 12.10 -4.24
N CYS A 139 -3.72 12.68 -3.13
CA CYS A 139 -2.52 13.53 -3.07
C CYS A 139 -1.37 12.89 -2.28
N VAL A 140 -0.17 13.35 -2.61
CA VAL A 140 1.07 13.12 -1.85
C VAL A 140 1.38 14.39 -1.07
N LEU A 141 1.93 14.22 0.12
CA LEU A 141 2.56 15.27 0.89
C LEU A 141 4.03 14.91 1.13
N PHE A 142 4.92 15.86 0.89
CA PHE A 142 6.34 15.76 1.19
C PHE A 142 6.66 16.68 2.36
N SER A 143 7.46 16.20 3.31
CA SER A 143 8.01 17.08 4.35
C SER A 143 9.09 18.01 3.77
N ASP A 144 9.42 19.04 4.54
CA ASP A 144 10.68 19.75 4.39
C ASP A 144 11.85 18.79 4.71
N PRO A 145 13.07 19.08 4.24
CA PRO A 145 14.26 18.33 4.62
C PRO A 145 14.45 18.27 6.14
N VAL A 146 14.59 17.06 6.67
CA VAL A 146 14.83 16.80 8.10
C VAL A 146 16.25 16.30 8.29
N PHE A 147 17.00 16.96 9.16
CA PHE A 147 18.34 16.52 9.50
C PHE A 147 18.32 15.67 10.77
N LEU A 148 18.69 14.40 10.64
CA LEU A 148 18.91 13.48 11.75
C LEU A 148 20.22 12.71 11.45
N PRO A 149 21.26 12.80 12.28
CA PRO A 149 22.54 12.14 11.98
C PRO A 149 22.40 10.63 12.13
N LEU A 150 22.32 9.94 10.98
CA LEU A 150 22.22 8.50 10.88
C LEU A 150 23.25 7.92 9.92
N SER A 151 23.75 6.73 10.25
CA SER A 151 24.60 5.89 9.40
C SER A 151 23.84 4.64 8.93
N LYS A 152 24.29 4.02 7.85
CA LYS A 152 23.72 2.77 7.35
C LYS A 152 23.62 1.72 8.46
N GLY A 153 22.46 1.06 8.53
CA GLY A 153 22.13 0.04 9.54
C GLY A 153 21.60 0.63 10.85
N GLU A 154 21.80 1.92 11.11
CA GLU A 154 21.17 2.57 12.26
C GLU A 154 19.65 2.61 12.09
N ARG A 155 18.97 2.58 13.23
CA ARG A 155 17.52 2.58 13.31
C ARG A 155 17.01 3.88 13.87
N PHE A 156 15.81 4.22 13.46
CA PHE A 156 15.13 5.44 13.85
C PHE A 156 13.63 5.19 13.83
N TYR A 157 12.87 6.05 14.49
CA TYR A 157 11.43 6.05 14.41
C TYR A 157 10.91 7.24 13.64
N THR A 158 9.80 7.04 12.95
CA THR A 158 8.90 8.12 12.60
C THR A 158 7.73 8.11 13.56
N LYS A 159 7.38 9.28 14.08
CA LYS A 159 6.16 9.51 14.86
C LYS A 159 5.21 10.30 14.00
N THR A 160 4.02 9.77 13.80
CA THR A 160 2.95 10.43 13.04
C THR A 160 1.74 10.58 13.92
N ALA A 161 1.25 11.81 14.06
CA ALA A 161 -0.09 12.07 14.55
C ALA A 161 -0.99 12.39 13.35
N SER A 162 -2.15 11.74 13.29
CA SER A 162 -3.14 11.96 12.25
C SER A 162 -4.53 12.18 12.83
N ASP A 163 -5.26 13.12 12.24
CA ASP A 163 -6.68 13.36 12.51
C ASP A 163 -7.43 13.70 11.21
N THR A 164 -8.75 13.50 11.23
CA THR A 164 -9.62 13.97 10.14
C THR A 164 -9.69 15.48 10.14
N PHE A 165 -9.68 16.06 8.94
CA PHE A 165 -9.95 17.47 8.75
C PHE A 165 -11.34 17.84 9.32
N ALA A 166 -11.35 18.69 10.35
CA ALA A 166 -12.51 19.00 11.19
C ALA A 166 -13.49 20.03 10.57
N VAL A 167 -13.40 20.31 9.27
CA VAL A 167 -14.36 21.21 8.61
C VAL A 167 -15.67 20.45 8.37
N PRO A 168 -16.80 20.91 8.93
CA PRO A 168 -18.10 20.30 8.73
C PRO A 168 -18.45 20.23 7.24
N ALA A 169 -19.19 19.19 6.86
CA ALA A 169 -19.84 19.17 5.56
C ALA A 169 -20.82 20.35 5.45
N PRO A 170 -21.00 20.95 4.26
CA PRO A 170 -22.14 21.84 4.03
C PRO A 170 -23.46 21.08 4.21
N ASP A 171 -24.53 21.82 4.44
CA ASP A 171 -25.88 21.24 4.39
C ASP A 171 -26.21 20.70 2.99
N ALA A 172 -27.21 19.81 2.92
CA ALA A 172 -27.70 19.31 1.65
C ALA A 172 -28.09 20.48 0.72
N PRO A 173 -27.64 20.49 -0.54
CA PRO A 173 -27.86 21.64 -1.41
C PRO A 173 -29.32 21.74 -1.81
N ALA A 174 -29.87 22.95 -1.89
CA ALA A 174 -31.14 23.16 -2.59
C ALA A 174 -30.90 23.01 -4.10
N VAL A 175 -31.75 22.22 -4.77
CA VAL A 175 -31.62 21.92 -6.20
C VAL A 175 -32.94 22.15 -6.92
N SER A 176 -32.87 22.66 -8.15
CA SER A 176 -34.01 22.81 -9.05
C SER A 176 -33.68 22.26 -10.44
N ALA A 177 -34.58 21.46 -11.00
CA ALA A 177 -34.42 20.88 -12.34
C ALA A 177 -35.22 21.67 -13.38
N SER A 178 -34.68 21.81 -14.58
CA SER A 178 -35.35 22.41 -15.74
C SER A 178 -35.36 21.43 -16.91
N GLY A 179 -36.47 21.42 -17.65
CA GLY A 179 -36.61 20.67 -18.90
C GLY A 179 -35.98 21.37 -20.12
N THR A 180 -35.29 22.50 -19.91
CA THR A 180 -34.57 23.26 -20.95
C THR A 180 -33.18 23.68 -20.45
N GLY A 181 -32.27 23.97 -21.39
CA GLY A 181 -30.98 24.62 -21.08
C GLY A 181 -29.78 23.69 -20.85
N GLY A 182 -29.88 22.41 -21.20
CA GLY A 182 -28.74 21.49 -21.14
C GLY A 182 -28.92 20.17 -21.92
N ALA A 183 -28.20 19.13 -21.53
CA ALA A 183 -28.12 17.83 -22.16
C ALA A 183 -28.28 16.70 -21.12
N LEU A 184 -28.79 17.02 -19.93
CA LEU A 184 -29.22 15.99 -18.97
C LEU A 184 -30.46 15.28 -19.52
N ALA A 185 -30.55 13.98 -19.25
CA ALA A 185 -31.56 13.13 -19.84
C ALA A 185 -32.95 13.40 -19.27
N ALA A 186 -33.95 13.49 -20.15
CA ALA A 186 -35.34 13.66 -19.76
C ALA A 186 -35.84 12.48 -18.91
N GLY A 187 -36.58 12.79 -17.84
CA GLY A 187 -37.12 11.79 -16.92
C GLY A 187 -36.09 11.13 -15.99
N ALA A 188 -34.81 11.53 -16.05
CA ALA A 188 -33.78 11.00 -15.17
C ALA A 188 -33.73 11.73 -13.82
N SER A 189 -33.44 10.96 -12.77
CA SER A 189 -33.12 11.48 -11.43
C SER A 189 -31.61 11.48 -11.18
N TYR A 190 -31.12 12.54 -10.55
CA TYR A 190 -29.72 12.73 -10.21
C TYR A 190 -29.57 13.10 -8.73
N LEU A 191 -28.64 12.46 -8.03
CA LEU A 191 -28.24 12.84 -6.67
C LEU A 191 -27.18 13.94 -6.73
N ILE A 192 -27.36 15.01 -5.97
CA ILE A 192 -26.49 16.20 -5.99
C ILE A 192 -25.96 16.46 -4.59
N SER A 193 -24.64 16.57 -4.45
CA SER A 193 -23.96 16.92 -3.19
C SER A 193 -22.97 18.06 -3.41
N VAL A 194 -22.58 18.76 -2.35
CA VAL A 194 -21.61 19.87 -2.40
C VAL A 194 -20.51 19.75 -1.34
N CYS A 195 -19.33 20.33 -1.60
CA CYS A 195 -18.28 20.56 -0.60
C CYS A 195 -17.73 21.99 -0.72
N TYR A 196 -17.22 22.54 0.38
CA TYR A 196 -16.48 23.80 0.41
C TYR A 196 -15.10 23.65 -0.24
N ILE A 197 -14.61 24.73 -0.82
CA ILE A 197 -13.27 24.88 -1.42
C ILE A 197 -12.58 26.05 -0.72
N PHE A 198 -11.36 25.83 -0.25
CA PHE A 198 -10.56 26.81 0.47
C PHE A 198 -9.45 27.36 -0.43
N ALA A 199 -8.86 28.50 -0.02
CA ALA A 199 -7.84 29.20 -0.80
C ALA A 199 -6.55 28.38 -1.03
N ASP A 200 -6.27 27.44 -0.14
CA ASP A 200 -5.19 26.46 -0.25
C ASP A 200 -5.52 25.30 -1.22
N GLY A 201 -6.66 25.36 -1.90
CA GLY A 201 -7.14 24.34 -2.85
C GLY A 201 -7.85 23.15 -2.19
N SER A 202 -8.01 23.21 -0.87
CA SER A 202 -8.48 22.10 -0.05
C SER A 202 -10.02 22.04 -0.01
N GLU A 203 -10.60 20.86 0.22
CA GLU A 203 -12.07 20.61 0.18
C GLU A 203 -12.67 20.13 1.52
N SER A 204 -13.90 20.51 1.88
CA SER A 204 -14.59 19.92 3.05
C SER A 204 -15.09 18.49 2.78
N LEU A 205 -15.68 17.86 3.79
CA LEU A 205 -16.57 16.71 3.58
C LEU A 205 -17.72 17.08 2.62
N LEU A 206 -18.27 16.08 1.91
CA LEU A 206 -19.47 16.27 1.10
C LEU A 206 -20.71 16.39 1.97
N SER A 207 -21.62 17.25 1.56
CA SER A 207 -22.97 17.34 2.09
C SER A 207 -23.74 16.03 1.90
N ALA A 208 -24.83 15.88 2.67
CA ALA A 208 -25.90 14.98 2.26
C ALA A 208 -26.39 15.32 0.84
N GLY A 209 -26.87 14.31 0.11
CA GLY A 209 -27.30 14.47 -1.27
C GLY A 209 -28.76 14.91 -1.39
N SER A 210 -29.05 15.75 -2.38
CA SER A 210 -30.40 16.17 -2.78
C SER A 210 -30.71 15.61 -4.16
N VAL A 211 -31.93 15.07 -4.36
CA VAL A 211 -32.33 14.50 -5.65
C VAL A 211 -32.99 15.55 -6.51
N ALA A 212 -32.56 15.66 -7.77
CA ALA A 212 -33.18 16.47 -8.81
C ALA A 212 -33.62 15.57 -9.98
N THR A 213 -34.89 15.69 -10.37
CA THR A 213 -35.47 14.92 -11.47
C THR A 213 -35.76 15.83 -12.65
N ILE A 214 -35.17 15.54 -13.82
CA ILE A 214 -35.45 16.27 -15.05
C ILE A 214 -36.88 15.93 -15.51
N PRO A 215 -37.73 16.93 -15.85
CA PRO A 215 -39.08 16.68 -16.34
C PRO A 215 -39.12 15.69 -17.50
N ALA A 216 -40.11 14.80 -17.49
CA ALA A 216 -40.37 13.89 -18.61
C ALA A 216 -40.78 14.67 -19.87
N GLY A 217 -40.32 14.23 -21.04
CA GLY A 217 -40.61 14.89 -22.32
C GLY A 217 -39.73 16.10 -22.67
N ALA A 218 -38.72 16.41 -21.86
CA ALA A 218 -37.73 17.46 -22.15
C ALA A 218 -36.82 17.08 -23.35
N SER A 219 -36.42 18.07 -24.14
CA SER A 219 -35.40 17.89 -25.20
C SER A 219 -33.99 18.23 -24.72
N THR A 220 -33.85 19.03 -23.65
CA THR A 220 -32.57 19.56 -23.14
C THR A 220 -32.61 19.81 -21.62
N GLY A 221 -32.13 18.90 -20.75
CA GLY A 221 -32.25 19.06 -19.28
C GLY A 221 -31.10 19.81 -18.58
N SER A 222 -31.39 20.58 -17.52
CA SER A 222 -30.38 21.19 -16.62
C SER A 222 -30.79 21.15 -15.15
N ILE A 223 -29.83 21.25 -14.22
CA ILE A 223 -30.04 21.33 -12.76
C ILE A 223 -29.32 22.56 -12.21
N THR A 224 -30.02 23.43 -11.49
CA THR A 224 -29.41 24.53 -10.75
C THR A 224 -29.26 24.17 -9.28
N VAL A 225 -28.05 24.40 -8.75
CA VAL A 225 -27.64 24.08 -7.38
C VAL A 225 -27.37 25.39 -6.66
N THR A 226 -28.15 25.68 -5.63
CA THR A 226 -27.95 26.87 -4.81
C THR A 226 -26.62 26.76 -4.05
N SER A 227 -25.91 27.89 -3.90
CA SER A 227 -24.70 27.93 -3.10
C SER A 227 -24.98 27.49 -1.66
N PRO A 228 -24.09 26.70 -1.03
CA PRO A 228 -24.14 26.48 0.41
C PRO A 228 -23.93 27.81 1.15
N ALA A 229 -24.34 27.84 2.42
CA ALA A 229 -24.05 28.95 3.32
C ALA A 229 -22.54 29.21 3.41
N ALA A 230 -22.13 30.46 3.57
CA ALA A 230 -20.73 30.81 3.69
C ALA A 230 -20.11 30.16 4.94
N TYR A 231 -18.91 29.61 4.77
CA TYR A 231 -18.12 29.04 5.86
C TYR A 231 -16.79 29.80 5.96
N PRO A 232 -16.28 30.12 7.17
CA PRO A 232 -15.04 30.85 7.34
C PRO A 232 -13.88 30.23 6.54
N GLY A 233 -13.27 31.02 5.65
CA GLY A 233 -12.14 30.60 4.81
C GLY A 233 -12.52 29.88 3.50
N ALA A 234 -13.78 29.50 3.29
CA ALA A 234 -14.23 28.93 2.03
C ALA A 234 -14.34 30.02 0.96
N ILE A 235 -13.66 29.83 -0.17
CA ILE A 235 -13.66 30.76 -1.31
C ILE A 235 -14.63 30.32 -2.42
N ALA A 236 -14.96 29.03 -2.45
CA ALA A 236 -15.83 28.43 -3.45
C ALA A 236 -16.52 27.18 -2.90
N TYR A 237 -17.38 26.57 -3.70
CA TYR A 237 -17.91 25.24 -3.47
C TYR A 237 -17.91 24.44 -4.77
N ARG A 238 -17.87 23.12 -4.64
CA ARG A 238 -17.96 22.20 -5.77
C ARG A 238 -19.25 21.40 -5.71
N VAL A 239 -19.92 21.28 -6.84
CA VAL A 239 -21.08 20.42 -7.07
C VAL A 239 -20.62 19.04 -7.56
N CYS A 240 -21.16 17.99 -6.93
CA CYS A 240 -20.97 16.59 -7.31
C CYS A 240 -22.31 15.98 -7.74
N ILE A 241 -22.31 15.21 -8.82
CA ILE A 241 -23.51 14.59 -9.41
C ILE A 241 -23.38 13.07 -9.42
N GLY A 242 -24.38 12.37 -8.92
CA GLY A 242 -24.49 10.90 -8.97
C GLY A 242 -24.90 10.36 -10.32
N SER A 243 -24.77 9.05 -10.48
CA SER A 243 -25.23 8.34 -11.68
C SER A 243 -26.75 8.44 -11.85
N ARG A 244 -27.20 8.33 -13.11
CA ARG A 244 -28.61 8.35 -13.51
C ARG A 244 -29.42 7.32 -12.70
N ASN A 245 -30.56 7.75 -12.14
CA ASN A 245 -31.52 6.91 -11.41
C ASN A 245 -30.95 6.23 -10.14
N ALA A 246 -29.98 6.86 -9.47
CA ALA A 246 -29.48 6.38 -8.19
C ALA A 246 -30.59 6.36 -7.12
N THR A 247 -30.78 5.22 -6.47
CA THR A 247 -31.62 5.08 -5.27
C THR A 247 -30.96 5.74 -4.06
N THR A 248 -31.74 6.15 -3.06
CA THR A 248 -31.22 6.59 -1.76
C THR A 248 -30.27 5.52 -1.20
N GLY A 249 -28.98 5.86 -1.04
CA GLY A 249 -27.93 4.92 -0.63
C GLY A 249 -26.91 4.51 -1.72
N VAL A 250 -26.99 5.04 -2.95
CA VAL A 250 -26.04 4.70 -4.03
C VAL A 250 -25.31 5.93 -4.61
N GLN A 251 -23.97 5.89 -4.48
CA GLN A 251 -22.89 6.47 -5.29
C GLN A 251 -23.07 7.87 -5.92
N ALA A 252 -22.42 8.88 -5.34
CA ALA A 252 -22.14 10.13 -6.04
C ALA A 252 -20.88 9.96 -6.91
N ALA A 253 -20.88 10.36 -8.18
CA ALA A 253 -19.68 10.34 -9.01
C ALA A 253 -18.88 11.64 -8.80
N TYR A 254 -17.56 11.51 -8.65
CA TYR A 254 -16.67 12.67 -8.49
C TYR A 254 -15.64 12.68 -9.62
N ALA A 255 -15.60 13.77 -10.38
CA ALA A 255 -14.47 14.05 -11.27
C ALA A 255 -13.90 15.44 -11.03
N LYS A 256 -12.61 15.45 -10.67
CA LYS A 256 -11.77 16.67 -10.65
C LYS A 256 -11.51 17.22 -12.06
N ALA A 257 -11.78 16.45 -13.11
CA ALA A 257 -11.46 16.80 -14.50
C ALA A 257 -12.43 17.79 -15.15
N CYS A 258 -13.58 18.09 -14.53
CA CYS A 258 -14.54 19.04 -15.07
C CYS A 258 -14.47 20.35 -14.26
N GLN A 259 -13.93 21.41 -14.87
CA GLN A 259 -14.04 22.80 -14.37
C GLN A 259 -15.52 23.26 -14.21
N GLU A 260 -16.47 22.47 -14.68
CA GLU A 260 -17.90 22.76 -14.71
C GLU A 260 -18.62 22.58 -13.38
N GLY A 261 -17.99 22.05 -12.33
CA GLY A 261 -18.63 21.86 -11.01
C GLY A 261 -18.30 22.95 -9.98
N LEU A 262 -17.40 23.89 -10.28
CA LEU A 262 -16.93 24.90 -9.33
C LEU A 262 -17.77 26.19 -9.42
N ALA A 263 -18.13 26.76 -8.27
CA ALA A 263 -18.78 28.06 -8.16
C ALA A 263 -18.27 28.81 -6.93
N ALA A 264 -18.24 30.14 -7.00
CA ALA A 264 -17.94 30.99 -5.85
C ALA A 264 -19.06 30.86 -4.79
N ILE A 265 -18.70 31.00 -3.51
CA ILE A 265 -19.70 31.06 -2.44
C ILE A 265 -20.65 32.26 -2.69
N GLY A 266 -21.95 32.02 -2.53
CA GLY A 266 -23.01 32.98 -2.78
C GLY A 266 -23.54 32.98 -4.22
N GLN A 267 -22.96 32.21 -5.14
CA GLN A 267 -23.41 32.13 -6.53
C GLN A 267 -24.00 30.75 -6.84
N PRO A 268 -25.19 30.64 -7.44
CA PRO A 268 -25.73 29.34 -7.84
C PRO A 268 -24.92 28.73 -8.99
N LYS A 269 -24.98 27.40 -9.12
CA LYS A 269 -24.30 26.66 -10.19
C LYS A 269 -25.27 25.83 -11.01
N THR A 270 -25.27 26.01 -12.32
CA THR A 270 -26.07 25.20 -13.25
C THR A 270 -25.23 24.08 -13.86
N ILE A 271 -25.76 22.86 -13.79
CA ILE A 271 -25.24 21.64 -14.39
C ILE A 271 -26.08 21.34 -15.63
N ILE A 272 -25.42 21.18 -16.76
CA ILE A 272 -26.08 21.08 -18.07
C ILE A 272 -25.76 19.80 -18.83
N ARG A 273 -25.02 18.84 -18.27
CA ARG A 273 -24.74 17.57 -18.97
C ARG A 273 -24.29 16.49 -18.01
N GLU A 274 -24.57 15.25 -18.40
CA GLU A 274 -23.98 14.08 -17.73
C GLU A 274 -22.50 14.01 -18.05
N GLN A 275 -21.71 13.44 -17.14
CA GLN A 275 -20.32 13.16 -17.44
C GLN A 275 -20.21 11.93 -18.36
N THR A 276 -19.36 12.01 -19.39
CA THR A 276 -19.08 10.90 -20.32
C THR A 276 -18.48 9.69 -19.60
N ALA A 277 -18.74 8.48 -20.11
CA ALA A 277 -18.21 7.21 -19.61
C ALA A 277 -16.69 7.30 -19.30
N GLY A 278 -16.32 7.04 -18.04
CA GLY A 278 -14.95 7.22 -17.51
C GLY A 278 -14.87 7.99 -16.20
N ALA A 279 -15.99 8.56 -15.73
CA ALA A 279 -16.13 9.21 -14.42
C ALA A 279 -16.08 8.20 -13.26
N ARG A 280 -15.21 8.42 -12.27
CA ARG A 280 -15.06 7.53 -11.11
C ARG A 280 -16.05 7.88 -9.99
N THR A 281 -16.62 6.86 -9.35
CA THR A 281 -17.60 6.97 -8.26
C THR A 281 -16.92 7.21 -6.91
N ARG A 282 -17.59 7.98 -6.03
CA ARG A 282 -17.34 8.12 -4.60
C ARG A 282 -18.44 7.35 -3.87
N LEU A 283 -18.08 6.34 -3.09
CA LEU A 283 -19.01 5.75 -2.13
C LEU A 283 -19.29 6.75 -1.00
N ILE A 284 -20.57 7.03 -0.78
CA ILE A 284 -21.06 7.72 0.42
C ILE A 284 -21.70 6.64 1.29
N GLY A 285 -21.15 6.41 2.48
CA GLY A 285 -21.76 5.53 3.48
C GLY A 285 -21.86 4.07 3.06
N GLY A 286 -20.74 3.38 2.96
CA GLY A 286 -20.69 1.92 2.93
C GLY A 286 -19.54 1.46 3.82
N ALA A 287 -19.85 0.69 4.85
CA ALA A 287 -18.82 0.01 5.62
C ALA A 287 -18.14 -1.01 4.70
N ALA A 288 -16.98 -0.65 4.14
CA ALA A 288 -16.12 -1.66 3.52
C ALA A 288 -15.75 -2.66 4.61
N GLY A 289 -15.99 -3.94 4.33
CA GLY A 289 -15.74 -5.04 5.24
C GLY A 289 -14.34 -4.96 5.82
N ARG A 290 -14.25 -5.03 7.15
CA ARG A 290 -12.99 -5.03 7.89
C ARG A 290 -12.13 -6.21 7.43
N ALA A 291 -11.14 -5.97 6.59
CA ALA A 291 -9.99 -6.86 6.55
C ALA A 291 -9.01 -6.36 7.60
N SER A 292 -8.79 -7.21 8.60
CA SER A 292 -7.84 -7.03 9.69
C SER A 292 -6.44 -6.95 9.08
N GLY A 293 -5.96 -5.74 8.82
CA GLY A 293 -4.54 -5.50 8.61
C GLY A 293 -3.88 -5.70 9.97
N GLY A 294 -3.43 -6.91 10.26
CA GLY A 294 -2.55 -7.18 11.39
C GLY A 294 -1.22 -6.49 11.13
N GLY A 295 -1.14 -5.19 11.35
CA GLY A 295 0.14 -4.49 11.48
C GLY A 295 0.92 -5.21 12.58
N ILE A 296 2.13 -5.65 12.26
CA ILE A 296 2.98 -6.24 13.29
C ILE A 296 3.28 -5.15 14.31
N ARG A 297 3.10 -5.47 15.59
CA ARG A 297 3.67 -4.69 16.66
C ARG A 297 5.11 -5.16 16.80
N ASP A 298 6.06 -4.49 16.18
CA ASP A 298 7.44 -4.65 16.62
C ASP A 298 7.53 -4.13 18.07
N VAL A 299 8.47 -4.66 18.85
CA VAL A 299 8.75 -4.13 20.19
C VAL A 299 9.07 -2.64 20.04
N GLY A 300 8.24 -1.77 20.62
CA GLY A 300 8.36 -0.31 20.56
C GLY A 300 7.46 0.43 19.56
N GLU A 301 6.76 -0.28 18.66
CA GLU A 301 5.75 0.31 17.79
C GLU A 301 4.39 0.34 18.50
N VAL A 302 3.82 1.54 18.65
CA VAL A 302 2.62 1.73 19.48
C VAL A 302 1.65 2.69 18.79
N ALA A 303 0.40 2.25 18.64
CA ALA A 303 -0.74 3.12 18.34
C ALA A 303 -1.33 3.61 19.67
N SER A 304 -1.49 4.92 19.84
CA SER A 304 -2.12 5.50 21.03
C SER A 304 -3.12 6.59 20.66
N LEU A 305 -4.21 6.67 21.42
CA LEU A 305 -5.12 7.80 21.38
C LEU A 305 -4.48 8.98 22.14
N GLY A 306 -4.52 10.17 21.54
CA GLY A 306 -3.96 11.40 22.10
C GLY A 306 -2.68 11.91 21.42
N ASP A 307 -2.57 13.22 21.28
CA ASP A 307 -1.42 13.92 20.71
C ASP A 307 -0.14 13.65 21.50
N ARG A 308 0.91 13.18 20.80
CA ARG A 308 2.25 12.95 21.39
C ARG A 308 3.38 13.60 20.61
N THR A 309 3.09 14.69 19.91
CA THR A 309 4.16 15.49 19.28
C THR A 309 4.80 16.50 20.23
N ILE A 310 4.41 16.47 21.53
CA ILE A 310 4.94 17.26 22.64
C ILE A 310 5.81 16.35 23.54
N PRO A 311 7.04 16.75 23.92
CA PRO A 311 7.89 16.00 24.85
C PRO A 311 7.19 15.71 26.19
N GLY A 312 7.23 14.46 26.68
CA GLY A 312 6.86 14.09 28.06
C GLY A 312 5.58 13.26 28.31
N ALA A 313 4.90 12.72 27.28
CA ALA A 313 3.66 11.94 27.48
C ALA A 313 3.88 10.41 27.60
N THR A 314 3.22 9.77 28.56
CA THR A 314 3.28 8.32 28.85
C THR A 314 2.46 7.50 27.85
N LEU A 315 2.95 6.31 27.46
CA LEU A 315 2.33 5.33 26.55
C LEU A 315 1.09 4.64 27.16
N ASP A 316 -0.07 4.76 26.51
CA ASP A 316 -1.30 4.02 26.84
C ASP A 316 -1.69 3.11 25.67
N VAL A 317 -1.99 1.84 25.95
CA VAL A 317 -1.83 0.69 25.03
C VAL A 317 -3.15 0.12 24.50
N SER A 318 -4.21 0.93 24.43
CA SER A 318 -5.58 0.43 24.27
C SER A 318 -6.23 0.57 22.88
N ALA A 319 -5.51 0.99 21.83
CA ALA A 319 -6.10 1.19 20.50
C ALA A 319 -6.09 -0.06 19.59
N SER A 320 -7.17 -0.22 18.81
CA SER A 320 -7.32 -1.23 17.75
C SER A 320 -6.32 -0.97 16.60
N PRO A 321 -5.64 -2.01 16.07
CA PRO A 321 -4.59 -1.90 15.03
C PRO A 321 -5.08 -1.42 13.65
N ASN A 322 -6.38 -1.15 13.50
CA ASN A 322 -7.00 -0.94 12.19
C ASN A 322 -6.86 0.49 11.61
N ASN A 323 -6.20 1.43 12.30
CA ASN A 323 -6.10 2.84 11.88
C ASN A 323 -4.66 3.38 12.03
N ILE A 324 -3.71 2.87 11.24
CA ILE A 324 -2.30 3.32 11.26
C ILE A 324 -2.02 4.20 10.04
N TYR A 325 -1.61 5.44 10.28
CA TYR A 325 -1.14 6.36 9.23
C TYR A 325 0.34 6.70 9.47
N THR A 326 1.20 6.32 8.52
CA THR A 326 2.67 6.48 8.58
C THR A 326 3.20 6.99 7.25
N PRO A 327 4.45 7.51 7.19
CA PRO A 327 5.07 7.79 5.91
C PRO A 327 5.08 6.53 5.05
N LEU A 328 4.67 6.63 3.79
CA LEU A 328 4.75 5.55 2.81
C LEU A 328 6.21 5.13 2.57
N THR A 329 7.10 6.11 2.49
CA THR A 329 8.54 5.91 2.34
C THR A 329 9.30 7.09 2.93
N ILE A 330 10.59 6.86 3.18
CA ILE A 330 11.53 7.88 3.62
C ILE A 330 12.55 8.05 2.50
N LEU A 331 12.60 9.26 1.95
CA LEU A 331 13.62 9.63 0.99
C LEU A 331 14.82 10.23 1.71
N GLY A 332 15.98 10.13 1.09
CA GLY A 332 17.18 10.85 1.46
C GLY A 332 18.03 11.10 0.24
N ARG A 333 19.12 11.85 0.39
CA ARG A 333 20.15 12.01 -0.64
C ARG A 333 21.34 11.13 -0.30
N PRO A 334 21.52 9.98 -0.97
CA PRO A 334 22.62 9.08 -0.66
C PRO A 334 23.95 9.72 -0.96
N LYS A 335 24.95 9.46 -0.10
CA LYS A 335 26.31 9.98 -0.28
C LYS A 335 27.02 9.39 -1.50
N ARG A 336 26.50 8.28 -2.04
CA ARG A 336 27.01 7.57 -3.22
C ARG A 336 25.84 6.97 -4.00
N PRO A 337 25.99 6.71 -5.31
CA PRO A 337 24.99 5.99 -6.08
C PRO A 337 24.66 4.63 -5.42
N CYS A 338 23.37 4.40 -5.19
CA CYS A 338 22.88 3.17 -4.58
C CYS A 338 21.52 2.80 -5.17
N ALA A 339 21.17 1.52 -5.10
CA ALA A 339 19.87 1.04 -5.52
C ALA A 339 18.77 1.51 -4.57
N SER A 340 17.60 1.78 -5.12
CA SER A 340 16.33 1.95 -4.42
C SER A 340 15.23 1.25 -5.24
N VAL A 341 14.22 0.71 -4.55
CA VAL A 341 13.22 -0.16 -5.19
C VAL A 341 11.81 0.38 -4.98
N ALA A 342 11.05 0.54 -6.06
CA ALA A 342 9.59 0.58 -6.00
C ALA A 342 9.05 -0.84 -6.20
N ILE A 343 8.23 -1.30 -5.25
CA ILE A 343 7.60 -2.62 -5.31
C ILE A 343 6.24 -2.46 -5.96
N VAL A 344 6.12 -2.81 -7.24
CA VAL A 344 4.86 -2.69 -7.98
C VAL A 344 4.28 -4.08 -8.21
N ALA A 345 3.27 -4.43 -7.43
CA ALA A 345 2.97 -5.81 -7.12
C ALA A 345 1.47 -6.07 -6.88
N ASP A 346 1.09 -7.35 -6.97
CA ASP A 346 -0.22 -7.84 -6.54
C ASP A 346 -0.23 -8.24 -5.04
N SER A 347 -1.16 -9.10 -4.63
CA SER A 347 -1.26 -9.62 -3.25
C SER A 347 0.01 -10.30 -2.76
N LYS A 348 0.75 -11.00 -3.62
CA LYS A 348 1.93 -11.74 -3.19
C LYS A 348 3.11 -10.82 -2.88
N GLY A 349 3.32 -9.78 -3.69
CA GLY A 349 4.32 -8.76 -3.38
C GLY A 349 3.88 -7.79 -2.28
N ALA A 350 2.58 -7.69 -2.00
CA ALA A 350 2.04 -7.03 -0.81
C ALA A 350 2.16 -7.86 0.49
N GLY A 351 2.49 -9.15 0.39
CA GLY A 351 2.72 -10.03 1.54
C GLY A 351 1.50 -10.82 2.02
N THR A 352 0.47 -11.00 1.20
CA THR A 352 -0.62 -11.94 1.52
C THR A 352 -0.07 -13.36 1.62
N GLY A 353 -0.30 -14.02 2.76
CA GLY A 353 0.22 -15.36 3.09
C GLY A 353 1.56 -15.36 3.84
N ASP A 354 2.17 -14.19 4.02
CA ASP A 354 3.37 -14.02 4.83
C ASP A 354 3.05 -13.81 6.32
N GLY A 355 2.41 -14.79 6.97
CA GLY A 355 2.09 -14.73 8.41
C GLY A 355 3.28 -14.45 9.35
N GLY A 356 4.51 -14.68 8.88
CA GLY A 356 5.73 -14.35 9.61
C GLY A 356 5.96 -12.86 9.83
N VAL A 357 5.48 -12.05 8.88
CA VAL A 357 5.78 -10.62 8.75
C VAL A 357 4.52 -9.76 8.56
N GLY A 358 3.39 -10.35 8.20
CA GLY A 358 2.12 -9.66 8.03
C GLY A 358 2.02 -8.88 6.72
N TYR A 359 0.78 -8.52 6.38
CA TYR A 359 0.45 -7.80 5.15
C TYR A 359 1.04 -6.38 5.17
N GLY A 360 1.66 -5.96 4.07
CA GLY A 360 2.15 -4.60 3.87
C GLY A 360 3.51 -4.28 4.51
N GLU A 361 4.06 -5.20 5.30
CA GLU A 361 5.40 -5.11 5.88
C GLU A 361 6.30 -6.30 5.47
N GLY A 362 5.70 -7.31 4.82
CA GLY A 362 6.35 -8.55 4.37
C GLY A 362 6.20 -8.80 2.88
N GLY A 363 6.17 -10.07 2.51
CA GLY A 363 6.18 -10.52 1.12
C GLY A 363 7.59 -10.79 0.61
N PHE A 364 7.71 -11.62 -0.41
CA PHE A 364 9.02 -12.12 -0.86
C PHE A 364 9.94 -11.00 -1.37
N ILE A 365 9.39 -9.93 -1.95
CA ILE A 365 10.19 -8.79 -2.44
C ILE A 365 10.81 -8.06 -1.25
N VAL A 366 10.00 -7.70 -0.26
CA VAL A 366 10.47 -7.05 0.97
C VAL A 366 11.50 -7.92 1.67
N ARG A 367 11.23 -9.22 1.85
CA ARG A 367 12.18 -10.17 2.45
C ARG A 367 13.53 -10.19 1.73
N GLY A 368 13.52 -10.24 0.40
CA GLY A 368 14.74 -10.25 -0.41
C GLY A 368 15.55 -8.96 -0.31
N ILE A 369 14.90 -7.80 -0.49
CA ILE A 369 15.59 -6.50 -0.49
C ILE A 369 15.97 -6.01 0.90
N THR A 370 15.32 -6.50 1.95
CA THR A 370 15.67 -6.21 3.35
C THR A 370 16.56 -7.26 3.99
N ASN A 371 16.85 -8.37 3.28
CA ASN A 371 17.57 -9.53 3.80
C ASN A 371 16.90 -10.16 5.05
N ARG A 372 15.56 -10.10 5.13
CA ARG A 372 14.74 -10.65 6.22
C ARG A 372 14.20 -12.03 5.85
N LEU A 373 15.06 -13.05 6.01
CA LEU A 373 14.79 -14.41 5.54
C LEU A 373 14.42 -15.40 6.65
N ASP A 374 14.07 -14.89 7.84
CA ASP A 374 13.60 -15.70 8.98
C ASP A 374 12.08 -15.86 8.99
N LEU A 375 11.59 -16.89 9.66
CA LEU A 375 10.15 -17.18 9.77
C LEU A 375 9.36 -16.07 10.48
N LYS A 376 9.99 -15.37 11.41
CA LYS A 376 9.45 -14.19 12.08
C LYS A 376 10.28 -12.97 11.75
N MET A 377 9.69 -11.78 11.82
CA MET A 377 10.46 -10.53 11.77
C MET A 377 11.62 -10.61 12.77
N GLN A 378 12.84 -10.62 12.25
CA GLN A 378 14.02 -10.23 13.01
C GLN A 378 14.36 -8.80 12.60
N ASP A 379 14.26 -7.88 13.53
CA ASP A 379 14.46 -6.44 13.35
C ASP A 379 15.94 -6.06 13.14
N GLN A 380 16.84 -7.03 13.10
CA GLN A 380 18.30 -6.79 13.15
C GLN A 380 19.03 -6.76 11.81
N THR A 381 18.35 -6.98 10.69
CA THR A 381 19.00 -6.99 9.38
C THR A 381 19.05 -5.60 8.75
N THR A 382 20.24 -5.18 8.33
CA THR A 382 20.41 -3.96 7.55
C THR A 382 19.86 -4.19 6.14
N PRO A 383 18.88 -3.38 5.67
CA PRO A 383 18.34 -3.54 4.34
C PRO A 383 19.41 -3.33 3.25
N LEU A 384 19.24 -4.02 2.12
CA LEU A 384 20.15 -3.88 0.97
C LEU A 384 19.89 -2.58 0.19
N CYS A 385 18.65 -2.09 0.22
CA CYS A 385 18.23 -0.82 -0.38
C CYS A 385 16.99 -0.26 0.32
N GLY A 386 16.76 1.05 0.15
CA GLY A 386 15.48 1.66 0.55
C GLY A 386 14.39 1.33 -0.45
N TYR A 387 13.12 1.35 -0.02
CA TYR A 387 12.01 0.97 -0.90
C TYR A 387 10.70 1.74 -0.69
N ILE A 388 9.82 1.62 -1.70
CA ILE A 388 8.44 2.11 -1.70
C ILE A 388 7.51 0.91 -1.85
N PRO A 389 6.72 0.55 -0.82
CA PRO A 389 5.80 -0.57 -0.89
C PRO A 389 4.52 -0.15 -1.62
N MET A 390 4.40 -0.52 -2.89
CA MET A 390 3.23 -0.19 -3.71
C MET A 390 2.44 -1.45 -4.14
N GLY A 391 2.62 -2.58 -3.46
CA GLY A 391 1.83 -3.79 -3.73
C GLY A 391 0.35 -3.64 -3.33
N LEU A 392 -0.56 -4.17 -4.14
CA LEU A 392 -1.99 -4.15 -3.89
C LEU A 392 -2.64 -5.51 -4.15
N GLY A 393 -3.33 -6.04 -3.13
CA GLY A 393 -4.08 -7.29 -3.26
C GLY A 393 -5.05 -7.31 -4.44
N GLY A 394 -4.98 -8.37 -5.26
CA GLY A 394 -5.88 -8.58 -6.40
C GLY A 394 -5.62 -7.70 -7.64
N GLU A 395 -4.62 -6.82 -7.61
CA GLU A 395 -4.31 -5.95 -8.75
C GLU A 395 -3.73 -6.74 -9.92
N LYS A 396 -4.19 -6.41 -11.14
CA LYS A 396 -3.65 -6.90 -12.40
C LYS A 396 -2.65 -5.88 -12.98
N LEU A 397 -1.75 -6.34 -13.84
CA LEU A 397 -0.96 -5.43 -14.66
C LEU A 397 -1.84 -4.57 -15.55
N ASP A 398 -2.95 -5.12 -16.04
CA ASP A 398 -3.95 -4.36 -16.80
C ASP A 398 -4.50 -3.17 -16.02
N ASP A 399 -4.87 -3.40 -14.76
CA ASP A 399 -5.35 -2.37 -13.83
C ASP A 399 -4.29 -1.27 -13.61
N PHE A 400 -3.04 -1.67 -13.40
CA PHE A 400 -1.90 -0.77 -13.26
C PHE A 400 -1.63 0.07 -14.52
N VAL A 401 -1.66 -0.53 -15.70
CA VAL A 401 -1.43 0.18 -16.97
C VAL A 401 -2.58 1.12 -17.31
N ASN A 402 -3.82 0.71 -17.06
CA ASN A 402 -4.98 1.57 -17.26
C ASN A 402 -4.94 2.79 -16.33
N SER A 403 -4.40 2.66 -15.11
CA SER A 403 -4.18 3.81 -14.24
C SER A 403 -3.07 4.74 -14.75
N LEU A 404 -2.02 4.25 -15.44
CA LEU A 404 -1.02 5.10 -16.12
C LEU A 404 -1.61 5.97 -17.24
N ALA A 405 -2.68 5.51 -17.90
CA ALA A 405 -3.35 6.26 -18.98
C ALA A 405 -4.44 7.23 -18.47
N SER A 406 -4.74 7.20 -17.17
CA SER A 406 -5.88 7.91 -16.57
C SER A 406 -5.52 9.31 -16.05
N SER A 407 -6.43 9.93 -15.28
CA SER A 407 -6.28 11.31 -14.81
C SER A 407 -5.03 11.51 -13.96
N VAL A 408 -4.56 12.76 -13.82
CA VAL A 408 -3.37 13.08 -13.00
C VAL A 408 -3.45 12.49 -11.59
N ARG A 409 -4.65 12.48 -10.98
CA ARG A 409 -4.88 11.93 -9.63
C ARG A 409 -4.70 10.41 -9.57
N ASP A 410 -5.18 9.72 -10.59
CA ASP A 410 -5.15 8.25 -10.66
C ASP A 410 -3.74 7.74 -10.99
N ARG A 411 -2.93 8.58 -11.65
CA ARG A 411 -1.51 8.34 -11.90
C ARG A 411 -0.63 8.59 -10.68
N THR A 412 -1.10 9.32 -9.67
CA THR A 412 -0.22 9.81 -8.60
C THR A 412 0.46 8.66 -7.84
N ARG A 413 -0.26 7.56 -7.53
CA ARG A 413 0.36 6.36 -6.95
C ARG A 413 1.46 5.82 -7.84
N ASN A 414 1.20 5.64 -9.13
CA ASN A 414 2.18 5.07 -10.05
C ASN A 414 3.39 6.00 -10.24
N ARG A 415 3.19 7.32 -10.16
CA ARG A 415 4.29 8.29 -10.20
C ARG A 415 5.19 8.21 -8.97
N LEU A 416 4.70 7.77 -7.81
CA LEU A 416 5.57 7.57 -6.64
C LEU A 416 6.68 6.55 -6.90
N ALA A 417 6.43 5.56 -7.76
CA ALA A 417 7.47 4.61 -8.18
C ALA A 417 8.66 5.32 -8.88
N GLU A 418 8.45 6.52 -9.45
CA GLU A 418 9.49 7.28 -10.12
C GLU A 418 10.57 7.80 -9.15
N LEU A 419 10.26 7.87 -7.84
CA LEU A 419 11.24 8.24 -6.81
C LEU A 419 12.31 7.15 -6.60
N ALA A 420 12.05 5.92 -7.03
CA ALA A 420 13.03 4.83 -7.03
C ALA A 420 13.75 4.73 -8.38
N ASN A 421 14.95 4.15 -8.38
CA ASN A 421 15.70 3.89 -9.62
C ASN A 421 15.50 2.48 -10.19
N ASN A 422 14.94 1.56 -9.41
CA ASN A 422 14.53 0.24 -9.85
C ASN A 422 13.05 -0.02 -9.49
N ILE A 423 12.36 -0.76 -10.35
CA ILE A 423 11.05 -1.35 -10.08
C ILE A 423 11.23 -2.86 -10.04
N ILE A 424 10.73 -3.52 -9.00
CA ILE A 424 10.56 -4.98 -8.98
C ILE A 424 9.07 -5.26 -9.05
N SER A 425 8.66 -6.06 -10.05
CA SER A 425 7.27 -6.40 -10.27
C SER A 425 7.01 -7.90 -10.26
N ASN A 426 5.95 -8.29 -9.54
CA ASN A 426 5.43 -9.65 -9.53
C ASN A 426 4.09 -9.81 -10.26
N TYR A 427 3.64 -8.78 -11.00
CA TYR A 427 2.38 -8.88 -11.73
C TYR A 427 2.38 -10.04 -12.71
N GLY A 428 1.18 -10.56 -12.95
CA GLY A 428 0.93 -11.63 -13.90
C GLY A 428 0.02 -12.70 -13.34
N ASN A 429 0.01 -12.94 -12.02
CA ASN A 429 -0.83 -13.98 -11.42
C ASN A 429 -2.33 -13.73 -11.64
N ASN A 430 -2.77 -12.48 -11.43
CA ASN A 430 -4.16 -12.08 -11.66
C ASN A 430 -4.47 -11.85 -13.15
N ASP A 431 -3.45 -11.70 -13.99
CA ASP A 431 -3.57 -11.46 -15.43
C ASP A 431 -3.68 -12.76 -16.25
N LYS A 432 -3.33 -13.93 -15.68
CA LYS A 432 -3.32 -15.20 -16.45
C LYS A 432 -4.67 -15.53 -17.09
N GLY A 433 -5.78 -15.07 -16.49
CA GLY A 433 -7.14 -15.20 -17.03
C GLY A 433 -7.45 -14.28 -18.22
N LEU A 434 -6.67 -13.21 -18.42
CA LEU A 434 -6.76 -12.30 -19.57
C LEU A 434 -5.95 -12.80 -20.79
N GLY A 435 -5.10 -13.82 -20.59
CA GLY A 435 -4.27 -14.43 -21.62
C GLY A 435 -2.90 -13.77 -21.80
N PHE A 436 -1.97 -14.52 -22.41
CA PHE A 436 -0.58 -14.12 -22.60
C PHE A 436 -0.44 -12.83 -23.43
N SER A 437 -1.20 -12.70 -24.52
CA SER A 437 -1.12 -11.53 -25.41
C SER A 437 -1.43 -10.22 -24.69
N THR A 438 -2.44 -10.21 -23.82
CA THR A 438 -2.84 -9.05 -23.02
C THR A 438 -1.75 -8.70 -22.00
N PHE A 439 -1.25 -9.70 -21.26
CA PHE A 439 -0.16 -9.50 -20.31
C PHE A 439 1.09 -8.92 -20.97
N ARG A 440 1.54 -9.52 -22.08
CA ARG A 440 2.69 -9.06 -22.88
C ARG A 440 2.54 -7.61 -23.30
N ALA A 441 1.41 -7.24 -23.90
CA ALA A 441 1.16 -5.88 -24.35
C ALA A 441 1.18 -4.86 -23.18
N ASN A 442 0.59 -5.23 -22.05
CA ASN A 442 0.54 -4.35 -20.88
C ASN A 442 1.90 -4.20 -20.19
N LEU A 443 2.70 -5.26 -20.11
CA LEU A 443 4.05 -5.17 -19.55
C LEU A 443 4.94 -4.23 -20.37
N LEU A 444 4.89 -4.33 -21.70
CA LEU A 444 5.65 -3.45 -22.59
C LEU A 444 5.22 -1.98 -22.44
N LYS A 445 3.92 -1.71 -22.23
CA LYS A 445 3.43 -0.36 -21.91
C LYS A 445 3.95 0.17 -20.57
N ALA A 446 3.95 -0.67 -19.53
CA ALA A 446 4.49 -0.30 -18.22
C ALA A 446 5.99 0.04 -18.31
N VAL A 447 6.79 -0.80 -18.98
CA VAL A 447 8.22 -0.53 -19.20
C VAL A 447 8.42 0.76 -19.98
N SER A 448 7.66 0.98 -21.05
CA SER A 448 7.75 2.19 -21.88
C SER A 448 7.41 3.47 -21.13
N TRP A 449 6.71 3.39 -19.99
CA TRP A 449 6.52 4.53 -19.11
C TRP A 449 7.78 4.85 -18.30
N TYR A 450 8.41 3.84 -17.70
CA TYR A 450 9.49 4.04 -16.73
C TYR A 450 10.89 4.11 -17.36
N ALA A 451 11.16 3.35 -18.41
CA ALA A 451 12.48 3.28 -19.02
C ALA A 451 12.97 4.62 -19.60
N PRO A 452 12.15 5.45 -20.29
CA PRO A 452 12.57 6.80 -20.73
C PRO A 452 12.95 7.74 -19.58
N ARG A 453 12.55 7.41 -18.35
CA ARG A 453 12.88 8.17 -17.13
C ARG A 453 14.13 7.61 -16.44
N GLY A 454 14.83 6.66 -17.05
CA GLY A 454 16.03 6.03 -16.50
C GLY A 454 15.76 5.00 -15.39
N ILE A 455 14.52 4.54 -15.24
CA ILE A 455 14.13 3.60 -14.19
C ILE A 455 14.17 2.19 -14.74
N LYS A 456 14.89 1.29 -14.06
CA LYS A 456 15.03 -0.10 -14.46
C LYS A 456 13.83 -0.93 -14.03
N TRP A 457 13.26 -1.72 -14.93
CA TRP A 457 12.15 -2.63 -14.63
C TRP A 457 12.66 -4.07 -14.50
N HIS A 458 12.39 -4.71 -13.37
CA HIS A 458 12.71 -6.10 -13.11
C HIS A 458 11.43 -6.91 -12.98
N GLN A 459 11.14 -7.71 -14.00
CA GLN A 459 9.96 -8.57 -14.03
C GLN A 459 10.29 -9.94 -13.42
N MET A 460 9.46 -10.39 -12.49
CA MET A 460 9.57 -11.73 -11.93
C MET A 460 8.89 -12.77 -12.84
N THR A 461 9.47 -13.96 -12.90
CA THR A 461 8.78 -15.16 -13.38
C THR A 461 7.69 -15.59 -12.39
N LEU A 462 6.62 -16.18 -12.92
CA LEU A 462 5.42 -16.51 -12.15
C LEU A 462 5.55 -17.91 -11.52
N PRO A 463 5.42 -18.03 -10.18
CA PRO A 463 5.27 -19.33 -9.52
C PRO A 463 4.02 -20.09 -10.00
N PRO A 464 4.01 -21.42 -9.95
CA PRO A 464 2.82 -22.21 -10.28
C PRO A 464 1.67 -21.95 -9.28
N SER A 465 0.45 -22.15 -9.77
CA SER A 465 -0.78 -22.12 -8.96
C SER A 465 -1.44 -23.49 -9.05
N THR A 466 -1.75 -24.10 -7.90
CA THR A 466 -2.42 -25.39 -7.84
C THR A 466 -3.56 -25.35 -6.84
N ASN A 467 -4.67 -26.00 -7.16
CA ASN A 467 -5.64 -26.44 -6.15
C ASN A 467 -5.08 -27.64 -5.38
N THR A 468 -5.69 -27.97 -4.25
CA THR A 468 -5.24 -29.09 -3.43
C THR A 468 -6.42 -29.87 -2.85
N THR A 469 -6.22 -31.16 -2.59
CA THR A 469 -7.12 -32.00 -1.79
C THR A 469 -6.57 -32.28 -0.39
N ASP A 470 -5.31 -31.92 -0.13
CA ASP A 470 -4.60 -32.20 1.13
C ASP A 470 -3.78 -31.01 1.64
N ALA A 471 -4.23 -29.77 1.43
CA ALA A 471 -3.50 -28.57 1.90
C ALA A 471 -2.01 -28.52 1.46
N TRP A 472 -1.71 -28.89 0.22
CA TRP A 472 -0.36 -28.91 -0.38
C TRP A 472 0.65 -29.77 0.38
N THR A 473 0.18 -30.80 1.11
CA THR A 473 1.10 -31.71 1.81
C THR A 473 1.70 -32.76 0.90
N THR A 474 1.14 -33.01 -0.28
CA THR A 474 1.73 -33.90 -1.27
C THR A 474 1.64 -33.27 -2.65
N VAL A 475 2.53 -33.67 -3.58
CA VAL A 475 2.40 -33.26 -4.98
C VAL A 475 1.22 -33.98 -5.65
N ALA A 476 0.93 -35.21 -5.24
CA ALA A 476 -0.22 -35.97 -5.73
C ALA A 476 -1.57 -35.34 -5.37
N GLY A 477 -1.66 -34.65 -4.22
CA GLY A 477 -2.84 -33.89 -3.81
C GLY A 477 -3.04 -32.59 -4.59
N GLN A 478 -2.08 -32.18 -5.41
CA GLN A 478 -2.16 -30.93 -6.17
C GLN A 478 -2.76 -31.12 -7.56
N THR A 479 -3.60 -30.16 -7.96
CA THR A 479 -4.14 -30.06 -9.32
C THR A 479 -3.80 -28.69 -9.91
N LYS A 480 -3.20 -28.67 -11.10
CA LYS A 480 -2.89 -27.44 -11.83
C LYS A 480 -4.17 -26.62 -12.07
N VAL A 481 -4.10 -25.31 -11.87
CA VAL A 481 -5.22 -24.44 -12.25
C VAL A 481 -5.34 -24.31 -13.77
N SER A 482 -6.52 -23.93 -14.28
CA SER A 482 -6.80 -23.85 -15.72
C SER A 482 -5.92 -22.84 -16.47
N THR A 483 -5.34 -21.87 -15.77
CA THR A 483 -4.51 -20.79 -16.35
C THR A 483 -3.02 -21.13 -16.43
N GLU A 484 -2.65 -22.39 -16.16
CA GLU A 484 -1.25 -22.84 -16.16
C GLU A 484 -0.56 -22.71 -17.53
N ALA A 485 -1.28 -22.98 -18.63
CA ALA A 485 -0.74 -22.79 -19.98
C ALA A 485 -0.30 -21.34 -20.23
N THR A 486 -1.10 -20.36 -19.78
CA THR A 486 -0.76 -18.94 -19.86
C THR A 486 0.48 -18.61 -19.05
N ARG A 487 0.62 -19.18 -17.83
CA ARG A 487 1.80 -18.99 -16.98
C ARG A 487 3.08 -19.45 -17.69
N LEU A 488 3.04 -20.63 -18.32
CA LEU A 488 4.17 -21.19 -19.06
C LEU A 488 4.56 -20.30 -20.25
N GLN A 489 3.59 -19.78 -20.99
CA GLN A 489 3.84 -18.82 -22.07
C GLN A 489 4.52 -17.53 -21.58
N ILE A 490 4.03 -16.98 -20.47
CA ILE A 490 4.63 -15.79 -19.84
C ILE A 490 6.08 -16.07 -19.44
N ASN A 491 6.34 -17.15 -18.71
CA ASN A 491 7.69 -17.48 -18.24
C ASN A 491 8.65 -17.78 -19.38
N ALA A 492 8.21 -18.50 -20.41
CA ALA A 492 9.02 -18.75 -21.60
C ALA A 492 9.42 -17.44 -22.30
N TRP A 493 8.49 -16.50 -22.45
CA TRP A 493 8.76 -15.19 -23.05
C TRP A 493 9.70 -14.32 -22.20
N LEU A 494 9.57 -14.36 -20.87
CA LEU A 494 10.47 -13.65 -19.96
C LEU A 494 11.90 -14.21 -20.03
N ARG A 495 12.06 -15.53 -20.19
CA ARG A 495 13.37 -16.19 -20.27
C ARG A 495 14.03 -16.10 -21.64
N ASP A 496 13.25 -15.89 -22.70
CA ASP A 496 13.78 -15.84 -24.05
C ASP A 496 14.80 -14.69 -24.18
N THR A 497 16.00 -15.05 -24.64
CA THR A 497 17.12 -14.12 -24.87
C THR A 497 17.24 -13.69 -26.32
N GLY A 498 16.41 -14.27 -27.20
CA GLY A 498 16.33 -13.94 -28.61
C GLY A 498 15.47 -12.69 -28.90
N PRO A 499 15.26 -12.37 -30.19
CA PRO A 499 14.55 -11.15 -30.60
C PRO A 499 13.09 -11.06 -30.15
N SER A 500 12.47 -12.18 -29.81
CA SER A 500 11.08 -12.25 -29.37
C SER A 500 10.92 -12.24 -27.85
N GLY A 501 12.02 -12.24 -27.10
CA GLY A 501 12.00 -12.21 -25.64
C GLY A 501 11.69 -10.84 -25.06
N PHE A 502 11.21 -10.82 -23.82
CA PHE A 502 10.75 -9.60 -23.13
C PHE A 502 11.75 -8.45 -23.19
N ARG A 503 13.02 -8.71 -22.88
CA ARG A 503 14.03 -7.64 -22.81
C ARG A 503 14.26 -6.99 -24.17
N GLN A 504 14.36 -7.80 -25.22
CA GLN A 504 14.54 -7.34 -26.60
C GLN A 504 13.31 -6.61 -27.10
N GLU A 505 12.14 -7.20 -26.91
CA GLU A 505 10.88 -6.64 -27.39
C GLU A 505 10.52 -5.32 -26.70
N SER A 506 10.96 -5.13 -25.45
CA SER A 506 10.77 -3.86 -24.74
C SER A 506 11.42 -2.67 -25.44
N GLY A 507 12.48 -2.89 -26.24
CA GLY A 507 13.31 -1.83 -26.79
C GLY A 507 14.25 -1.16 -25.77
N TYR A 508 14.24 -1.61 -24.50
CA TYR A 508 15.03 -1.05 -23.40
C TYR A 508 15.86 -2.13 -22.69
N PHE A 509 16.73 -2.82 -23.44
CA PHE A 509 17.46 -3.99 -22.95
C PHE A 509 18.24 -3.74 -21.64
N ASP A 510 18.93 -2.60 -21.51
CA ASP A 510 19.73 -2.26 -20.32
C ASP A 510 18.90 -1.77 -19.13
N LEU A 511 17.62 -1.44 -19.37
CA LEU A 511 16.67 -1.01 -18.35
C LEU A 511 15.58 -2.06 -18.07
N THR A 512 15.76 -3.29 -18.58
CA THR A 512 14.87 -4.42 -18.31
C THR A 512 15.66 -5.62 -17.80
N GLY A 513 15.20 -6.20 -16.71
CA GLY A 513 15.74 -7.41 -16.11
C GLY A 513 14.66 -8.43 -15.79
N VAL A 514 15.08 -9.68 -15.60
CA VAL A 514 14.19 -10.78 -15.24
C VAL A 514 14.72 -11.47 -13.99
N ILE A 515 13.84 -11.71 -13.03
CA ILE A 515 14.16 -12.42 -11.79
C ILE A 515 13.50 -13.79 -11.84
N GLU A 516 14.31 -14.86 -11.82
CA GLU A 516 13.87 -16.26 -11.94
C GLU A 516 13.32 -16.81 -10.61
N THR A 517 12.29 -16.17 -10.09
CA THR A 517 11.67 -16.50 -8.81
C THR A 517 10.88 -17.81 -8.79
N CYS A 518 10.37 -18.30 -9.92
CA CYS A 518 9.62 -19.55 -9.91
C CYS A 518 10.52 -20.77 -9.58
N SER A 519 11.81 -20.71 -9.92
CA SER A 519 12.81 -21.75 -9.60
C SER A 519 12.96 -22.03 -8.09
N ALA A 520 12.55 -21.09 -7.24
CA ALA A 520 12.59 -21.27 -5.79
C ALA A 520 11.64 -22.36 -5.32
N VAL A 521 10.46 -22.47 -5.95
CA VAL A 521 9.30 -23.21 -5.43
C VAL A 521 8.65 -24.15 -6.44
N GLU A 522 9.05 -24.12 -7.72
CA GLU A 522 8.47 -24.97 -8.76
C GLU A 522 9.12 -26.37 -8.81
N VAL A 523 8.27 -27.40 -8.92
CA VAL A 523 8.68 -28.81 -8.99
C VAL A 523 7.89 -29.58 -10.05
N ASN A 524 8.42 -30.74 -10.43
CA ASN A 524 7.70 -31.73 -11.22
C ASN A 524 6.79 -32.61 -10.33
N ALA A 525 6.09 -33.56 -10.95
CA ALA A 525 5.19 -34.49 -10.26
C ALA A 525 5.90 -35.37 -9.20
N SER A 526 7.22 -35.48 -9.24
CA SER A 526 8.05 -36.23 -8.29
C SER A 526 8.66 -35.35 -7.20
N ASN A 527 8.20 -34.09 -7.05
CA ASN A 527 8.71 -33.11 -6.10
C ASN A 527 10.20 -32.73 -6.32
N VAL A 528 10.70 -32.85 -7.55
CA VAL A 528 12.05 -32.43 -7.91
C VAL A 528 11.98 -31.02 -8.51
N LYS A 529 12.83 -30.10 -8.00
CA LYS A 529 12.91 -28.73 -8.51
C LYS A 529 13.17 -28.74 -10.02
N THR A 530 12.31 -28.04 -10.75
CA THR A 530 12.41 -27.87 -12.21
C THR A 530 11.76 -26.57 -12.60
N LEU A 531 12.14 -26.06 -13.76
CA LEU A 531 11.32 -25.07 -14.44
C LEU A 531 10.15 -25.79 -15.12
N ASP A 532 9.01 -25.12 -15.18
CA ASP A 532 7.83 -25.52 -15.96
C ASP A 532 7.18 -26.87 -15.54
N GLY A 533 7.43 -27.32 -14.32
CA GLY A 533 6.78 -28.50 -13.74
C GLY A 533 5.31 -28.28 -13.40
N GLY A 534 4.93 -27.05 -13.07
CA GLY A 534 3.56 -26.64 -12.78
C GLY A 534 3.02 -27.07 -11.41
N TYR A 535 3.87 -27.53 -10.50
CA TYR A 535 3.51 -27.87 -9.12
C TYR A 535 4.31 -27.03 -8.13
N VAL A 536 3.74 -26.74 -6.97
CA VAL A 536 4.48 -26.12 -5.86
C VAL A 536 5.19 -27.20 -5.06
N ILE A 537 6.40 -26.89 -4.61
CA ILE A 537 7.24 -27.79 -3.82
C ILE A 537 6.55 -28.22 -2.53
N VAL A 538 6.70 -29.49 -2.19
CA VAL A 538 6.41 -30.05 -0.88
C VAL A 538 7.70 -29.95 -0.05
N PRO A 539 7.77 -29.11 1.00
CA PRO A 539 8.98 -28.96 1.80
C PRO A 539 9.39 -30.28 2.45
N ALA A 540 10.67 -30.66 2.33
CA ALA A 540 11.18 -31.94 2.85
C ALA A 540 11.30 -31.96 4.39
N ALA A 541 11.61 -30.83 5.01
CA ALA A 541 11.64 -30.68 6.46
C ALA A 541 10.29 -30.14 6.93
N ARG A 542 9.50 -30.98 7.60
CA ARG A 542 8.19 -30.61 8.17
C ARG A 542 8.21 -30.79 9.68
N PRO A 543 8.11 -29.71 10.47
CA PRO A 543 7.65 -29.85 11.83
C PRO A 543 6.26 -30.49 11.80
N SER A 544 6.03 -31.43 12.71
CA SER A 544 4.72 -32.06 12.89
C SER A 544 4.32 -31.86 14.34
N ILE A 545 3.66 -30.73 14.58
CA ILE A 545 3.12 -30.40 15.89
C ILE A 545 1.62 -30.55 15.79
N THR A 546 1.10 -31.52 16.52
CA THR A 546 -0.33 -31.82 16.48
C THR A 546 -1.03 -31.33 17.75
N GLY A 547 -2.31 -31.07 17.62
CA GLY A 547 -3.17 -30.68 18.72
C GLY A 547 -4.65 -30.82 18.37
N THR A 548 -5.48 -30.47 19.35
CA THR A 548 -6.94 -30.53 19.25
C THR A 548 -7.50 -29.25 19.82
N LEU A 549 -8.44 -28.62 19.12
CA LEU A 549 -9.06 -27.39 19.59
C LEU A 549 -9.89 -27.63 20.84
N THR A 550 -9.67 -26.81 21.86
CA THR A 550 -10.47 -26.73 23.08
C THR A 550 -11.39 -25.52 23.10
N GLY A 551 -11.21 -24.55 22.19
CA GLY A 551 -12.07 -23.38 22.04
C GLY A 551 -11.98 -22.78 20.64
N VAL A 552 -13.06 -22.12 20.20
CA VAL A 552 -13.13 -21.39 18.93
C VAL A 552 -13.83 -20.07 19.19
N THR A 553 -13.11 -18.96 19.04
CA THR A 553 -13.67 -17.61 19.23
C THR A 553 -14.15 -17.02 17.91
N ALA A 554 -13.44 -17.29 16.82
CA ALA A 554 -13.74 -16.80 15.49
C ALA A 554 -13.19 -17.74 14.41
N LYS A 555 -13.49 -17.44 13.14
CA LYS A 555 -12.96 -18.17 11.98
C LYS A 555 -11.43 -18.11 11.84
N TYR A 556 -10.77 -17.23 12.59
CA TYR A 556 -9.33 -16.97 12.54
C TYR A 556 -8.67 -17.01 13.92
N GLU A 557 -9.43 -17.37 14.98
CA GLU A 557 -8.94 -17.39 16.36
C GLU A 557 -9.48 -18.63 17.09
N PHE A 558 -8.55 -19.48 17.57
CA PHE A 558 -8.83 -20.76 18.23
C PHE A 558 -8.01 -20.91 19.50
N ILE A 559 -8.36 -21.88 20.33
CA ILE A 559 -7.68 -22.16 21.59
C ILE A 559 -7.37 -23.65 21.66
N ASP A 560 -6.13 -24.00 22.01
CA ASP A 560 -5.73 -25.33 22.46
C ASP A 560 -5.07 -25.20 23.83
N SER A 561 -5.84 -25.44 24.89
CA SER A 561 -5.40 -25.28 26.27
C SER A 561 -4.29 -26.25 26.66
N SER A 562 -4.06 -27.34 25.92
CA SER A 562 -2.91 -28.23 26.13
C SER A 562 -1.58 -27.56 25.76
N LYS A 563 -1.64 -26.47 24.98
CA LYS A 563 -0.49 -25.65 24.59
C LYS A 563 -0.38 -24.37 25.44
N ALA A 564 -1.13 -24.29 26.54
CA ALA A 564 -0.95 -23.26 27.54
C ALA A 564 0.52 -23.26 28.02
N GLY A 565 1.15 -22.08 28.05
CA GLY A 565 2.55 -21.91 28.43
C GLY A 565 3.58 -22.01 27.30
N TRP A 566 3.17 -22.23 26.04
CA TRP A 566 4.07 -22.01 24.90
C TRP A 566 4.57 -20.56 24.85
N VAL A 567 5.83 -20.40 24.42
CA VAL A 567 6.42 -19.08 24.21
C VAL A 567 5.62 -18.33 23.14
N ALA A 568 5.30 -17.07 23.41
CA ALA A 568 4.61 -16.21 22.46
C ALA A 568 5.35 -16.16 21.11
N ASP A 569 4.58 -16.20 20.02
CA ASP A 569 5.08 -16.16 18.64
C ASP A 569 6.09 -17.26 18.25
N LEU A 570 6.17 -18.37 19.01
CA LEU A 570 7.06 -19.49 18.69
C LEU A 570 6.83 -20.06 17.27
N TYR A 571 5.56 -20.12 16.86
CA TYR A 571 5.14 -20.65 15.55
C TYR A 571 4.62 -19.60 14.58
N LYS A 572 4.99 -18.33 14.80
CA LYS A 572 4.71 -17.27 13.85
C LYS A 572 5.40 -17.56 12.51
N GLY A 573 4.67 -17.42 11.41
CA GLY A 573 5.16 -17.75 10.05
C GLY A 573 5.12 -19.23 9.68
N TYR A 574 4.61 -20.10 10.56
CA TYR A 574 4.26 -21.47 10.18
C TYR A 574 2.88 -21.51 9.53
N SER A 575 2.48 -22.67 9.04
CA SER A 575 1.13 -22.92 8.56
C SER A 575 0.42 -23.89 9.49
N ILE A 576 -0.87 -23.69 9.69
CA ILE A 576 -1.74 -24.62 10.41
C ILE A 576 -2.70 -25.27 9.42
N ARG A 577 -2.89 -26.57 9.55
CA ARG A 577 -3.84 -27.37 8.76
C ARG A 577 -4.73 -28.15 9.69
N PHE A 578 -6.04 -28.19 9.40
CA PHE A 578 -6.94 -29.11 10.09
C PHE A 578 -6.90 -30.51 9.45
N THR A 579 -6.85 -31.54 10.28
CA THR A 579 -6.85 -32.95 9.87
C THR A 579 -8.21 -33.60 10.05
N THR A 580 -9.12 -33.00 10.82
CA THR A 580 -10.50 -33.42 10.99
C THR A 580 -11.45 -32.22 10.93
N GLY A 581 -12.76 -32.50 10.99
CA GLY A 581 -13.79 -31.46 11.01
C GLY A 581 -14.14 -30.89 9.64
N ALA A 582 -15.00 -29.87 9.64
CA ALA A 582 -15.48 -29.22 8.41
C ALA A 582 -14.37 -28.45 7.67
N ALA A 583 -13.29 -28.09 8.37
CA ALA A 583 -12.10 -27.45 7.82
C ALA A 583 -11.00 -28.46 7.42
N ALA A 584 -11.24 -29.77 7.49
CA ALA A 584 -10.22 -30.76 7.17
C ALA A 584 -9.57 -30.54 5.79
N ASN A 585 -8.25 -30.75 5.73
CA ASN A 585 -7.42 -30.64 4.51
C ASN A 585 -7.31 -29.24 3.91
N THR A 586 -7.51 -28.21 4.72
CA THR A 586 -7.27 -26.82 4.35
C THR A 586 -6.20 -26.22 5.26
N ALA A 587 -5.46 -25.22 4.77
CA ALA A 587 -4.36 -24.58 5.50
C ALA A 587 -4.54 -23.06 5.57
N ALA A 588 -3.91 -22.46 6.57
CA ALA A 588 -3.76 -21.01 6.72
C ALA A 588 -2.38 -20.68 7.31
N GLY A 589 -1.93 -19.44 7.13
CA GLY A 589 -0.71 -18.93 7.75
C GLY A 589 -0.96 -18.53 9.21
N VAL A 590 -0.04 -18.90 10.10
CA VAL A 590 -0.08 -18.48 11.51
C VAL A 590 0.52 -17.08 11.63
N ILE A 591 -0.30 -16.06 11.94
CA ILE A 591 0.18 -14.67 12.11
C ILE A 591 0.64 -14.42 13.54
N PHE A 592 -0.14 -14.88 14.53
CA PHE A 592 0.14 -14.64 15.93
C PHE A 592 -0.13 -15.90 16.73
N TYR A 593 0.78 -16.23 17.63
CA TYR A 593 0.49 -17.12 18.74
C TYR A 593 0.54 -16.28 20.01
N THR A 594 -0.61 -15.81 20.47
CA THR A 594 -0.69 -15.03 21.70
C THR A 594 -1.68 -15.66 22.63
N ARG A 595 -1.14 -16.41 23.61
CA ARG A 595 -1.29 -16.17 25.05
C ARG A 595 -0.75 -17.37 25.81
N ALA A 596 -0.47 -17.18 27.10
CA ALA A 596 -0.22 -18.27 28.03
C ALA A 596 -1.37 -19.29 28.11
N ASP A 597 -2.55 -18.96 27.54
CA ASP A 597 -3.78 -19.78 27.56
C ASP A 597 -3.92 -20.76 26.38
N GLY A 598 -3.05 -20.72 25.37
CA GLY A 598 -3.13 -21.61 24.20
C GLY A 598 -3.79 -21.04 22.94
N THR A 599 -4.04 -19.72 22.87
CA THR A 599 -4.71 -19.10 21.72
C THR A 599 -3.83 -19.05 20.45
N ILE A 600 -4.39 -19.46 19.32
CA ILE A 600 -3.80 -19.49 17.97
C ILE A 600 -4.57 -18.54 17.05
N ASN A 601 -3.87 -17.63 16.37
CA ASN A 601 -4.44 -16.70 15.37
C ASN A 601 -3.82 -16.91 13.98
N VAL A 602 -4.66 -16.84 12.94
CA VAL A 602 -4.25 -17.04 11.54
C VAL A 602 -4.56 -15.86 10.64
N ASP A 603 -4.03 -15.90 9.42
CA ASP A 603 -4.09 -14.81 8.45
C ASP A 603 -5.40 -14.69 7.68
N ALA A 604 -6.03 -15.82 7.39
CA ALA A 604 -7.30 -15.88 6.70
C ALA A 604 -8.27 -16.78 7.45
N GLY A 605 -9.52 -16.33 7.56
CA GLY A 605 -10.59 -17.17 8.07
C GLY A 605 -10.93 -18.28 7.09
N TRP A 606 -11.21 -19.47 7.61
CA TRP A 606 -11.66 -20.58 6.76
C TRP A 606 -13.07 -20.36 6.22
N SER A 607 -13.33 -20.96 5.06
CA SER A 607 -14.67 -21.03 4.47
C SER A 607 -15.65 -21.70 5.44
N ALA A 608 -15.25 -22.86 6.00
CA ALA A 608 -15.92 -23.55 7.09
C ALA A 608 -15.27 -23.22 8.45
N THR A 609 -16.06 -22.80 9.44
CA THR A 609 -15.54 -22.53 10.79
C THR A 609 -15.11 -23.85 11.46
N PRO A 610 -13.86 -23.96 11.94
CA PRO A 610 -13.44 -25.09 12.78
C PRO A 610 -14.28 -25.20 14.05
N ALA A 611 -14.37 -26.41 14.61
CA ALA A 611 -15.12 -26.70 15.83
C ALA A 611 -14.20 -27.16 16.97
N VAL A 612 -14.69 -27.04 18.21
CA VAL A 612 -14.06 -27.66 19.37
C VAL A 612 -13.99 -29.17 19.14
N GLY A 613 -12.82 -29.77 19.38
CA GLY A 613 -12.55 -31.17 19.08
C GLY A 613 -11.90 -31.44 17.72
N ASP A 614 -11.84 -30.44 16.83
CA ASP A 614 -11.12 -30.59 15.56
C ASP A 614 -9.62 -30.70 15.83
N ALA A 615 -8.98 -31.67 15.16
CA ALA A 615 -7.55 -31.91 15.22
C ALA A 615 -6.82 -31.11 14.14
N TYR A 616 -5.62 -30.66 14.47
CA TYR A 616 -4.78 -29.85 13.59
C TYR A 616 -3.31 -30.26 13.64
N GLU A 617 -2.56 -29.80 12.64
CA GLU A 617 -1.11 -29.87 12.55
C GLU A 617 -0.54 -28.48 12.21
N ILE A 618 0.54 -28.07 12.90
CA ILE A 618 1.36 -26.91 12.55
C ILE A 618 2.61 -27.41 11.81
N THR A 619 2.82 -26.92 10.60
CA THR A 619 3.84 -27.41 9.66
C THR A 619 4.30 -26.34 8.65
N PHE A 620 5.12 -26.73 7.67
CA PHE A 620 5.43 -25.93 6.49
C PHE A 620 4.71 -26.48 5.26
N VAL A 621 4.00 -25.59 4.57
CA VAL A 621 3.51 -25.78 3.20
C VAL A 621 4.09 -24.69 2.33
N ALA A 622 4.14 -24.87 1.01
CA ALA A 622 4.61 -23.82 0.09
C ALA A 622 3.49 -22.88 -0.37
N ALA A 623 2.23 -23.29 -0.25
CA ALA A 623 1.06 -22.50 -0.61
C ALA A 623 0.01 -22.63 0.50
N ILE A 624 -0.72 -21.53 0.74
CA ILE A 624 -1.84 -21.51 1.70
C ILE A 624 -3.19 -21.56 1.00
N ASP A 625 -3.24 -21.11 -0.25
CA ASP A 625 -4.37 -21.27 -1.15
C ASP A 625 -3.85 -21.39 -2.61
N ALA A 626 -4.76 -21.51 -3.58
CA ALA A 626 -4.36 -21.65 -4.99
C ALA A 626 -3.70 -20.39 -5.59
N ALA A 627 -3.82 -19.26 -4.91
CA ALA A 627 -3.36 -17.95 -5.35
C ALA A 627 -2.16 -17.42 -4.55
N HIS A 628 -1.93 -17.84 -3.30
CA HIS A 628 -0.97 -17.22 -2.38
C HIS A 628 0.06 -18.19 -1.85
N ASP A 629 1.29 -17.69 -1.81
CA ASP A 629 2.46 -18.40 -1.28
C ASP A 629 2.45 -18.33 0.25
N SER A 630 2.95 -19.36 0.92
CA SER A 630 3.12 -19.32 2.37
C SER A 630 4.34 -18.47 2.77
N THR A 631 4.49 -18.21 4.07
CA THR A 631 5.71 -17.59 4.62
C THR A 631 6.99 -18.34 4.22
N TRP A 632 6.97 -19.67 4.21
CA TRP A 632 8.12 -20.47 3.79
C TRP A 632 8.48 -20.21 2.32
N ALA A 633 7.48 -20.20 1.43
CA ALA A 633 7.69 -19.91 0.02
C ALA A 633 8.12 -18.44 -0.19
N HIS A 634 7.58 -17.51 0.58
CA HIS A 634 8.03 -16.11 0.58
C HIS A 634 9.53 -15.99 0.92
N ILE A 635 10.02 -16.77 1.87
CA ILE A 635 11.46 -16.82 2.22
C ILE A 635 12.29 -17.40 1.08
N GLU A 636 11.88 -18.54 0.49
CA GLU A 636 12.62 -19.17 -0.60
C GLU A 636 12.69 -18.28 -1.85
N ILE A 637 11.58 -17.64 -2.21
CA ILE A 637 11.55 -16.66 -3.30
C ILE A 637 12.38 -15.42 -2.93
N GLY A 638 12.28 -14.96 -1.67
CA GLY A 638 13.07 -13.85 -1.14
C GLY A 638 14.58 -14.07 -1.24
N LYS A 639 15.07 -15.31 -1.06
CA LYS A 639 16.48 -15.67 -1.27
C LYS A 639 16.94 -15.39 -2.71
N VAL A 640 16.13 -15.75 -3.70
CA VAL A 640 16.43 -15.47 -5.12
C VAL A 640 16.53 -13.97 -5.36
N ILE A 641 15.63 -13.18 -4.79
CA ILE A 641 15.65 -11.72 -4.91
C ILE A 641 16.87 -11.13 -4.22
N ARG A 642 17.18 -11.56 -2.99
CA ARG A 642 18.40 -11.15 -2.26
C ARG A 642 19.64 -11.39 -3.11
N ASP A 643 19.79 -12.59 -3.65
CA ASP A 643 20.95 -12.98 -4.44
C ASP A 643 21.04 -12.15 -5.74
N TYR A 644 19.88 -11.87 -6.35
CA TYR A 644 19.79 -10.95 -7.50
C TYR A 644 20.27 -9.53 -7.15
N VAL A 645 19.91 -8.99 -5.98
CA VAL A 645 20.38 -7.69 -5.50
C VAL A 645 21.89 -7.71 -5.21
N LEU A 646 22.37 -8.73 -4.50
CA LEU A 646 23.77 -8.88 -4.11
C LEU A 646 24.70 -9.08 -5.31
N ALA A 647 24.21 -9.71 -6.39
CA ALA A 647 24.91 -9.82 -7.66
C ALA A 647 25.09 -8.46 -8.38
N GLY A 648 24.48 -7.38 -7.87
CA GLY A 648 24.62 -6.04 -8.42
C GLY A 648 23.66 -5.75 -9.58
N ASN A 649 22.63 -6.57 -9.80
CA ASN A 649 21.71 -6.38 -10.91
C ASN A 649 20.80 -5.14 -10.76
N LEU A 650 20.73 -4.55 -9.55
CA LEU A 650 20.03 -3.28 -9.29
C LEU A 650 20.96 -2.06 -9.33
N ARG A 651 22.25 -2.22 -9.67
CA ARG A 651 23.20 -1.11 -9.65
C ARG A 651 22.77 -0.01 -10.61
N VAL A 652 22.88 1.23 -10.12
CA VAL A 652 22.72 2.45 -10.90
C VAL A 652 24.04 2.70 -11.63
N SER A 653 23.97 3.00 -12.92
CA SER A 653 25.12 3.40 -13.74
C SER A 653 25.61 4.79 -13.38
#